data_AF-A0A341EE69-F1
#
_entry.id   AF-A0A341EE69-F1
#
_cell.length_a   1.000
_cell.length_b   1.000
_cell.length_c   1.000
_cell.angle_alpha   90.00
_cell.angle_beta   90.00
_cell.angle_gamma   90.00
#
_symmetry.space_group_name_H-M   'P 1'
#
loop_
_entity.id
_entity.type
_entity.pdbx_description
1 polymer ?
#
loop_
_entity_poly.entity_id
_entity_poly.type
_entity_poly.pdbx_seq_one_letter_code
_entity_poly.pdbx_strand_id
1 'polypeptide(L)'
;MIVELQNKTIAEGRVAAMLKEIVRRAFVSMIARQESDPSDELPIHHFPQINLDNDRIREAQKARDWSLASSLAGDIAQENGLRPDDLAAPAVARQVLALLRQINELSTQVDRDYDDPIKCGRDLLKDHGIAPSREALKPPMLLSEAIEKACVEAPRDVETKIRVVGKLALLFFQDIPVCSIALEQTFDFLHIIWMLPKGWGKAHGRNRYGQSGKDLCPLDEIRQADAQDAKLIAEISSCNAMSLPDKRRRLVQELTPRLTDGYLFVQRDMFNRIIRAALGKKAVGRDLDDEDRIVPSHAQLKSRMRAWHKTQKTPGGLPTRVSRPKRRMSWSLERLSQLLRSPIYLGTSTPTQRGRKATARKRFIIRDAIYWVPLFMITMGVRPEEILQAAVPDVLRRDGILCLFLGGEEDAMLKSEQSRRVLPIPQILLDLGFREWIVERKKAGETWLFPEIQPDKNHGRRSQIFGDRLRNLLKTLKLQSDREDIYAMRRTLSSKLLQIGIETGTRQKILGHLEGSTVDRHYSDHGLLELKDILDSLDYGIIVGGDRRFNFPIITGSSTPLFTTLDLEVALSDQREVTAVSLRDAETDEIVFESRISGQNAPSAAQWCECPSLDAVDVAKQIQSLTQQYSLTLPASEEATAALEHLLILADDKPLHNSGCRDGVDRRNDKSPFELGPHREVETLTGKDELRTAALRQGDVVLCAFPTRSANANAPSPRPGLIIDTRTLAGQTYLDVAWGGPMEDSGVAPHELALSCPNEMLEAKVDTATRFNTRRRVLVPKNSKCYLHARLGHLSGGGVARLRECLIHAGDVSPEPIQEAGRPIVRPLTIERHRTKSVRHGLSP
;
A
#
# COMPACT_ATOMS: atom_id res chain seq x y z
N MET A 1 -5.33 15.50 36.47
CA MET A 1 -6.02 16.45 35.57
C MET A 1 -6.59 15.85 34.28
N ILE A 2 -5.83 15.27 33.34
CA ILE A 2 -6.44 14.63 32.13
C ILE A 2 -7.13 13.29 32.45
N VAL A 3 -6.60 12.54 33.43
CA VAL A 3 -7.15 11.24 33.88
C VAL A 3 -8.50 11.37 34.60
N GLU A 4 -8.79 12.50 35.23
CA GLU A 4 -10.03 12.69 36.01
C GLU A 4 -11.23 13.13 35.17
N LEU A 5 -10.99 13.75 34.01
CA LEU A 5 -12.07 14.18 33.10
C LEU A 5 -12.50 13.06 32.14
N GLN A 6 -11.61 12.12 31.80
CA GLN A 6 -11.95 10.97 30.95
C GLN A 6 -12.76 9.89 31.68
N ASN A 7 -12.61 9.77 33.00
CA ASN A 7 -13.31 8.74 33.78
C ASN A 7 -14.78 9.07 34.04
N LYS A 8 -15.20 10.35 33.97
CA LYS A 8 -16.59 10.77 34.28
C LYS A 8 -17.61 10.31 33.24
N THR A 9 -17.34 10.53 31.95
CA THR A 9 -18.27 10.16 30.87
C THR A 9 -18.36 8.63 30.68
N ILE A 10 -17.23 7.93 30.87
CA ILE A 10 -17.16 6.46 30.80
C ILE A 10 -17.93 5.81 31.96
N ALA A 11 -17.94 6.42 33.15
CA ALA A 11 -18.69 5.92 34.30
C ALA A 11 -20.21 6.03 34.08
N GLU A 12 -20.69 7.15 33.53
CA GLU A 12 -22.13 7.35 33.25
C GLU A 12 -22.69 6.35 32.24
N GLY A 13 -21.95 6.06 31.15
CA GLY A 13 -22.37 5.06 30.15
C GLY A 13 -22.43 3.64 30.71
N ARG A 14 -21.48 3.25 31.58
CA ARG A 14 -21.49 1.94 32.26
C ARG A 14 -22.62 1.82 33.27
N VAL A 15 -22.92 2.90 34.00
CA VAL A 15 -24.08 2.95 34.90
C VAL A 15 -25.36 2.77 34.11
N ALA A 16 -25.52 3.47 32.97
CA ALA A 16 -26.70 3.30 32.12
C ALA A 16 -26.84 1.85 31.57
N ALA A 17 -25.75 1.22 31.13
CA ALA A 17 -25.75 -0.17 30.68
C ALA A 17 -26.11 -1.16 31.81
N MET A 18 -25.59 -0.93 33.02
CA MET A 18 -25.92 -1.72 34.20
C MET A 18 -27.41 -1.56 34.57
N LEU A 19 -27.93 -0.32 34.63
CA LEU A 19 -29.34 -0.07 34.93
C LEU A 19 -30.26 -0.74 33.90
N LYS A 20 -29.89 -0.68 32.61
CA LYS A 20 -30.58 -1.39 31.54
C LYS A 20 -30.60 -2.91 31.76
N GLU A 21 -29.50 -3.50 32.18
CA GLU A 21 -29.41 -4.94 32.45
C GLU A 21 -30.23 -5.35 33.69
N ILE A 22 -30.27 -4.50 34.73
CA ILE A 22 -31.14 -4.70 35.91
C ILE A 22 -32.62 -4.77 35.46
N VAL A 23 -33.07 -3.82 34.63
CA VAL A 23 -34.44 -3.83 34.08
C VAL A 23 -34.68 -5.08 33.25
N ARG A 24 -33.77 -5.43 32.33
CA ARG A 24 -33.93 -6.60 31.47
C ARG A 24 -34.09 -7.90 32.27
N ARG A 25 -33.21 -8.13 33.26
CA ARG A 25 -33.26 -9.33 34.13
C ARG A 25 -34.55 -9.40 34.91
N ALA A 26 -35.01 -8.28 35.44
CA ALA A 26 -36.27 -8.22 36.19
C ALA A 26 -37.47 -8.66 35.33
N PHE A 27 -37.60 -8.14 34.10
CA PHE A 27 -38.71 -8.52 33.21
C PHE A 27 -38.62 -9.98 32.76
N VAL A 28 -37.42 -10.50 32.48
CA VAL A 28 -37.24 -11.92 32.17
C VAL A 28 -37.66 -12.79 33.36
N SER A 29 -37.31 -12.38 34.57
CA SER A 29 -37.67 -13.09 35.80
C SER A 29 -39.19 -13.07 36.03
N MET A 30 -39.87 -11.94 35.79
CA MET A 30 -41.34 -11.83 35.86
C MET A 30 -42.03 -12.75 34.84
N ILE A 31 -41.57 -12.74 33.59
CA ILE A 31 -42.12 -13.61 32.53
C ILE A 31 -41.90 -15.09 32.89
N ALA A 32 -40.71 -15.47 33.34
CA ALA A 32 -40.41 -16.84 33.73
C ALA A 32 -41.28 -17.33 34.90
N ARG A 33 -41.59 -16.46 35.87
CA ARG A 33 -42.52 -16.77 36.97
C ARG A 33 -43.96 -16.97 36.50
N GLN A 34 -44.43 -16.21 35.52
CA GLN A 34 -45.76 -16.41 34.95
C GLN A 34 -45.84 -17.67 34.07
N GLU A 35 -44.73 -18.06 33.45
CA GLU A 35 -44.64 -19.23 32.58
C GLU A 35 -44.31 -20.54 33.33
N SER A 36 -43.94 -20.47 34.63
CA SER A 36 -43.69 -21.66 35.46
C SER A 36 -44.98 -22.36 35.89
N ASP A 37 -44.93 -23.69 36.04
CA ASP A 37 -46.09 -24.51 36.40
C ASP A 37 -46.60 -24.14 37.81
N PRO A 38 -47.93 -24.04 38.01
CA PRO A 38 -48.53 -23.64 39.29
C PRO A 38 -48.34 -24.65 40.43
N SER A 39 -47.74 -25.81 40.16
CA SER A 39 -47.39 -26.83 41.16
C SER A 39 -46.08 -26.56 41.90
N ASP A 40 -45.27 -25.61 41.43
CA ASP A 40 -44.06 -25.18 42.12
C ASP A 40 -44.44 -24.25 43.29
N GLU A 41 -44.06 -24.58 44.53
CA GLU A 41 -44.33 -23.77 45.76
C GLU A 41 -43.67 -22.37 45.76
N LEU A 42 -43.02 -21.97 44.66
CA LEU A 42 -42.29 -20.73 44.46
C LEU A 42 -43.12 -19.42 44.61
N PRO A 43 -44.44 -19.34 44.31
CA PRO A 43 -45.19 -18.07 44.42
C PRO A 43 -45.43 -17.58 45.86
N ILE A 44 -45.44 -18.47 46.86
CA ILE A 44 -45.97 -18.15 48.20
C ILE A 44 -44.98 -17.32 49.04
N HIS A 45 -43.67 -17.45 48.79
CA HIS A 45 -42.61 -16.75 49.52
C HIS A 45 -42.10 -15.47 48.83
N HIS A 46 -42.59 -15.13 47.63
CA HIS A 46 -42.06 -14.02 46.83
C HIS A 46 -42.55 -12.64 47.30
N PHE A 47 -43.86 -12.49 47.56
CA PHE A 47 -44.44 -11.21 48.00
C PHE A 47 -43.89 -10.69 49.33
N PRO A 48 -43.71 -11.52 50.38
CA PRO A 48 -43.10 -11.08 51.64
C PRO A 48 -41.66 -10.60 51.44
N GLN A 49 -40.90 -11.25 50.54
CA GLN A 49 -39.52 -10.90 50.24
C GLN A 49 -39.42 -9.55 49.52
N ILE A 50 -40.28 -9.28 48.53
CA ILE A 50 -40.32 -7.97 47.83
C ILE A 50 -40.62 -6.84 48.83
N ASN A 51 -41.57 -7.05 49.74
CA ASN A 51 -41.91 -6.06 50.76
C ASN A 51 -40.74 -5.80 51.72
N LEU A 52 -40.07 -6.85 52.18
CA LEU A 52 -38.88 -6.74 53.00
C LEU A 52 -37.76 -5.97 52.29
N ASP A 53 -37.52 -6.27 51.01
CA ASP A 53 -36.50 -5.59 50.21
C ASP A 53 -36.83 -4.10 50.00
N ASN A 54 -38.11 -3.77 49.77
CA ASN A 54 -38.57 -2.38 49.69
C ASN A 54 -38.39 -1.61 51.00
N ASP A 55 -38.64 -2.25 52.14
CA ASP A 55 -38.43 -1.64 53.45
C ASP A 55 -36.94 -1.42 53.73
N ARG A 56 -36.08 -2.40 53.41
CA ARG A 56 -34.62 -2.25 53.49
C ARG A 56 -34.11 -1.11 52.61
N ILE A 57 -34.63 -0.97 51.38
CA ILE A 57 -34.29 0.13 50.47
C ILE A 57 -34.69 1.48 51.09
N ARG A 58 -35.90 1.59 51.66
CA ARG A 58 -36.39 2.83 52.29
C ARG A 58 -35.56 3.21 53.52
N GLU A 59 -35.22 2.23 54.36
CA GLU A 59 -34.38 2.43 55.53
C GLU A 59 -32.98 2.90 55.14
N ALA A 60 -32.35 2.25 54.15
CA ALA A 60 -31.04 2.66 53.64
C ALA A 60 -31.05 4.07 53.05
N GLN A 61 -32.10 4.46 52.31
CA GLN A 61 -32.24 5.82 51.79
C GLN A 61 -32.40 6.86 52.91
N LYS A 62 -33.13 6.55 53.99
CA LYS A 62 -33.27 7.41 55.18
C LYS A 62 -31.96 7.53 55.96
N ALA A 63 -31.25 6.41 56.13
CA ALA A 63 -29.97 6.34 56.83
C ALA A 63 -28.78 6.86 56.00
N ARG A 64 -28.99 7.14 54.71
CA ARG A 64 -27.94 7.47 53.72
C ARG A 64 -26.87 6.37 53.61
N ASP A 65 -27.29 5.12 53.80
CA ASP A 65 -26.44 3.95 53.61
C ASP A 65 -26.45 3.54 52.13
N TRP A 66 -25.38 3.92 51.42
CA TRP A 66 -25.23 3.63 49.98
C TRP A 66 -24.61 2.26 49.71
N SER A 67 -24.10 1.57 50.74
CA SER A 67 -23.48 0.25 50.58
C SER A 67 -24.48 -0.83 50.16
N LEU A 68 -25.77 -0.62 50.46
CA LEU A 68 -26.87 -1.50 50.05
C LEU A 68 -26.97 -1.63 48.51
N ALA A 69 -26.62 -0.59 47.76
CA ALA A 69 -26.63 -0.65 46.29
C ALA A 69 -25.61 -1.69 45.79
N SER A 70 -24.43 -1.73 46.40
CA SER A 70 -23.38 -2.70 46.09
C SER A 70 -23.77 -4.12 46.51
N SER A 71 -24.53 -4.31 47.60
CA SER A 71 -24.98 -5.65 47.99
C SER A 71 -26.08 -6.20 47.09
N LEU A 72 -26.96 -5.34 46.55
CA LEU A 72 -28.11 -5.77 45.74
C LEU A 72 -27.79 -5.86 44.24
N ALA A 73 -26.88 -5.02 43.73
CA ALA A 73 -26.55 -4.94 42.30
C ALA A 73 -25.07 -5.19 42.01
N GLY A 74 -24.28 -5.63 42.99
CA GLY A 74 -22.83 -5.83 42.87
C GLY A 74 -22.44 -6.81 41.78
N ASP A 75 -23.15 -7.94 41.66
CA ASP A 75 -22.88 -8.96 40.64
C ASP A 75 -23.10 -8.40 39.23
N ILE A 76 -24.24 -7.72 39.00
CA ILE A 76 -24.59 -7.11 37.71
C ILE A 76 -23.62 -5.96 37.39
N ALA A 77 -23.18 -5.20 38.40
CA ALA A 77 -22.18 -4.16 38.24
C ALA A 77 -20.83 -4.72 37.80
N GLN A 78 -20.38 -5.81 38.43
CA GLN A 78 -19.11 -6.46 38.09
C GLN A 78 -19.14 -7.02 36.66
N GLU A 79 -20.25 -7.64 36.24
CA GLU A 79 -20.46 -8.11 34.87
C GLU A 79 -20.43 -6.96 33.83
N ASN A 80 -20.78 -5.75 34.23
CA ASN A 80 -20.73 -4.55 33.39
C ASN A 80 -19.42 -3.73 33.59
N GLY A 81 -18.43 -4.28 34.29
CA GLY A 81 -17.11 -3.67 34.47
C GLY A 81 -17.08 -2.45 35.41
N LEU A 82 -18.00 -2.39 36.38
CA LEU A 82 -17.99 -1.43 37.48
C LEU A 82 -17.45 -2.08 38.75
N ARG A 83 -16.74 -1.32 39.59
CA ARG A 83 -16.28 -1.81 40.90
C ARG A 83 -17.38 -1.67 41.93
N PRO A 84 -17.42 -2.51 42.98
CA PRO A 84 -18.39 -2.35 44.08
C PRO A 84 -18.36 -0.97 44.73
N ASP A 85 -17.18 -0.34 44.78
CA ASP A 85 -17.00 1.02 45.31
C ASP A 85 -17.66 2.10 44.44
N ASP A 86 -17.75 1.88 43.12
CA ASP A 86 -18.39 2.82 42.19
C ASP A 86 -19.92 2.87 42.43
N LEU A 87 -20.51 1.76 42.90
CA LEU A 87 -21.93 1.67 43.23
C LEU A 87 -22.28 2.33 44.56
N ALA A 88 -21.32 2.40 45.50
CA ALA A 88 -21.50 3.08 46.77
C ALA A 88 -21.48 4.61 46.63
N ALA A 89 -21.18 5.14 45.44
CA ALA A 89 -21.25 6.57 45.16
C ALA A 89 -22.71 7.08 45.30
N PRO A 90 -22.97 8.16 46.08
CA PRO A 90 -24.34 8.57 46.42
C PRO A 90 -25.26 8.86 45.22
N ALA A 91 -24.72 9.35 44.09
CA ALA A 91 -25.52 9.63 42.90
C ALA A 91 -25.99 8.33 42.21
N VAL A 92 -25.08 7.36 42.05
CA VAL A 92 -25.34 6.06 41.40
C VAL A 92 -26.20 5.19 42.30
N ALA A 93 -25.87 5.10 43.59
CA ALA A 93 -26.63 4.33 44.58
C ALA A 93 -28.11 4.74 44.62
N ARG A 94 -28.40 6.05 44.57
CA ARG A 94 -29.79 6.54 44.53
C ARG A 94 -30.55 6.10 43.28
N GLN A 95 -29.91 6.16 42.12
CA GLN A 95 -30.52 5.71 40.86
C GLN A 95 -30.82 4.22 40.90
N VAL A 96 -29.85 3.41 41.34
CA VAL A 96 -30.00 1.94 41.47
C VAL A 96 -31.13 1.59 42.44
N LEU A 97 -31.12 2.15 43.66
CA LEU A 97 -32.12 1.85 44.68
C LEU A 97 -33.52 2.34 44.29
N ALA A 98 -33.63 3.49 43.61
CA ALA A 98 -34.91 3.97 43.09
C ALA A 98 -35.46 3.04 41.99
N LEU A 99 -34.59 2.58 41.08
CA LEU A 99 -34.96 1.66 40.02
C LEU A 99 -35.42 0.30 40.58
N LEU A 100 -34.68 -0.27 41.54
CA LEU A 100 -35.05 -1.54 42.18
C LEU A 100 -36.43 -1.45 42.85
N ARG A 101 -36.76 -0.31 43.48
CA ARG A 101 -38.09 -0.08 44.05
C ARG A 101 -39.18 -0.04 42.98
N GLN A 102 -38.95 0.67 41.87
CA GLN A 102 -39.90 0.70 40.74
C GLN A 102 -40.13 -0.69 40.16
N ILE A 103 -39.07 -1.50 40.04
CA ILE A 103 -39.14 -2.89 39.58
C ILE A 103 -39.95 -3.75 40.56
N ASN A 104 -39.74 -3.59 41.86
CA ASN A 104 -40.46 -4.32 42.91
C ASN A 104 -41.95 -3.98 42.93
N GLU A 105 -42.31 -2.69 42.78
CA GLU A 105 -43.69 -2.23 42.66
C GLU A 105 -44.36 -2.84 41.41
N LEU A 106 -43.66 -2.84 40.26
CA LEU A 106 -44.14 -3.48 39.03
C LEU A 106 -44.31 -5.00 39.19
N SER A 107 -43.34 -5.71 39.79
CA SER A 107 -43.45 -7.16 40.01
C SER A 107 -44.67 -7.49 40.85
N THR A 108 -44.91 -6.71 41.91
CA THR A 108 -46.07 -6.90 42.79
C THR A 108 -47.39 -6.73 42.02
N GLN A 109 -47.47 -5.75 41.12
CA GLN A 109 -48.65 -5.54 40.27
C GLN A 109 -48.84 -6.71 39.29
N VAL A 110 -47.78 -7.10 38.58
CA VAL A 110 -47.77 -8.19 37.60
C VAL A 110 -48.19 -9.52 38.24
N ASP A 111 -47.66 -9.82 39.43
CA ASP A 111 -47.93 -11.06 40.13
C ASP A 111 -49.33 -11.07 40.78
N ARG A 112 -49.85 -9.91 41.21
CA ARG A 112 -51.21 -9.80 41.80
C ARG A 112 -52.31 -9.87 40.75
N ASP A 113 -52.14 -9.13 39.67
CA ASP A 113 -53.18 -8.89 38.67
C ASP A 113 -53.01 -9.80 37.43
N TYR A 114 -51.96 -10.63 37.38
CA TYR A 114 -51.60 -11.51 36.25
C TYR A 114 -51.46 -10.75 34.92
N ASP A 115 -51.08 -9.47 34.98
CA ASP A 115 -50.86 -8.62 33.83
C ASP A 115 -49.61 -9.02 33.03
N ASP A 116 -49.62 -8.77 31.72
CA ASP A 116 -48.43 -8.96 30.86
C ASP A 116 -47.31 -7.97 31.28
N PRO A 117 -46.14 -8.46 31.76
CA PRO A 117 -45.05 -7.61 32.23
C PRO A 117 -44.59 -6.60 31.18
N ILE A 118 -44.59 -6.98 29.89
CA ILE A 118 -44.14 -6.12 28.78
C ILE A 118 -45.12 -4.96 28.55
N LYS A 119 -46.42 -5.18 28.79
CA LYS A 119 -47.44 -4.14 28.63
C LYS A 119 -47.44 -3.17 29.81
N CYS A 120 -47.48 -3.67 31.04
CA CYS A 120 -47.55 -2.82 32.23
C CYS A 120 -46.23 -2.09 32.50
N GLY A 121 -45.10 -2.72 32.22
CA GLY A 121 -43.78 -2.14 32.36
C GLY A 121 -43.26 -1.41 31.11
N ARG A 122 -44.13 -1.10 30.14
CA ARG A 122 -43.73 -0.55 28.83
C ARG A 122 -42.90 0.72 28.92
N ASP A 123 -43.26 1.64 29.81
CA ASP A 123 -42.57 2.91 29.94
C ASP A 123 -41.22 2.74 30.63
N LEU A 124 -41.14 1.88 31.66
CA LEU A 124 -39.89 1.53 32.32
C LEU A 124 -38.87 0.90 31.35
N LEU A 125 -39.33 0.05 30.42
CA LEU A 125 -38.49 -0.51 29.35
C LEU A 125 -37.97 0.58 28.39
N LYS A 126 -38.83 1.50 27.96
CA LYS A 126 -38.47 2.58 27.04
C LYS A 126 -37.47 3.56 27.67
N ASP A 127 -37.68 3.92 28.94
CA ASP A 127 -36.81 4.84 29.68
C ASP A 127 -35.37 4.34 29.76
N HIS A 128 -35.17 3.02 29.71
CA HIS A 128 -33.87 2.35 29.70
C HIS A 128 -33.44 1.85 28.31
N GLY A 129 -34.10 2.30 27.25
CA GLY A 129 -33.72 1.99 25.87
C GLY A 129 -33.89 0.52 25.47
N ILE A 130 -34.87 -0.17 26.05
CA ILE A 130 -35.27 -1.54 25.69
C ILE A 130 -36.59 -1.46 24.93
N ALA A 131 -36.65 -2.06 23.73
CA ALA A 131 -37.91 -2.13 22.99
C ALA A 131 -38.88 -3.08 23.72
N PRO A 132 -40.17 -2.72 23.89
CA PRO A 132 -41.14 -3.56 24.60
C PRO A 132 -41.54 -4.78 23.78
N SER A 133 -40.65 -5.77 23.72
CA SER A 133 -40.78 -7.00 22.93
C SER A 133 -39.97 -8.12 23.57
N ARG A 134 -40.42 -9.36 23.45
CA ARG A 134 -39.69 -10.55 23.96
C ARG A 134 -38.29 -10.68 23.35
N GLU A 135 -38.12 -10.26 22.10
CA GLU A 135 -36.82 -10.33 21.42
C GLU A 135 -35.78 -9.39 22.02
N ALA A 136 -36.18 -8.19 22.43
CA ALA A 136 -35.27 -7.21 23.07
C ALA A 136 -34.90 -7.56 24.52
N LEU A 137 -35.58 -8.54 25.12
CA LEU A 137 -35.29 -9.06 26.47
C LEU A 137 -34.27 -10.21 26.46
N LYS A 138 -33.89 -10.73 25.28
CA LYS A 138 -32.81 -11.72 25.15
C LYS A 138 -31.52 -11.18 25.78
N PRO A 139 -30.69 -12.04 26.41
CA PRO A 139 -29.44 -11.61 27.00
C PRO A 139 -28.54 -10.95 25.94
N PRO A 140 -27.76 -9.92 26.32
CA PRO A 140 -26.83 -9.30 25.39
C PRO A 140 -25.78 -10.32 24.96
N MET A 141 -25.45 -10.31 23.67
CA MET A 141 -24.47 -11.25 23.09
C MET A 141 -23.10 -11.06 23.76
N LEU A 142 -22.55 -12.16 24.25
CA LEU A 142 -21.21 -12.18 24.83
C LEU A 142 -20.14 -12.03 23.74
N LEU A 143 -18.92 -11.65 24.14
CA LEU A 143 -17.81 -11.48 23.22
C LEU A 143 -17.46 -12.80 22.52
N SER A 144 -17.46 -13.93 23.23
CA SER A 144 -17.23 -15.27 22.68
C SER A 144 -18.27 -15.65 21.61
N GLU A 145 -19.54 -15.41 21.89
CA GLU A 145 -20.66 -15.63 20.95
C GLU A 145 -20.54 -14.75 19.72
N ALA A 146 -20.18 -13.47 19.91
CA ALA A 146 -19.98 -12.52 18.83
C ALA A 146 -18.82 -12.92 17.91
N ILE A 147 -17.75 -13.48 18.47
CA ILE A 147 -16.61 -14.02 17.71
C ILE A 147 -17.07 -15.19 16.85
N GLU A 148 -17.79 -16.16 17.41
CA GLU A 148 -18.26 -17.31 16.63
C GLU A 148 -19.25 -16.89 15.55
N LYS A 149 -20.20 -16.01 15.87
CA LYS A 149 -21.12 -15.46 14.86
C LYS A 149 -20.37 -14.75 13.74
N ALA A 150 -19.39 -13.90 14.09
CA ALA A 150 -18.56 -13.22 13.10
C ALA A 150 -17.70 -14.19 12.26
N CYS A 151 -17.29 -15.33 12.84
CA CYS A 151 -16.57 -16.39 12.12
C CYS A 151 -17.48 -17.12 11.13
N VAL A 152 -18.70 -17.49 11.54
CA VAL A 152 -19.69 -18.16 10.67
C VAL A 152 -20.11 -17.28 9.49
N GLU A 153 -20.28 -15.97 9.72
CA GLU A 153 -20.61 -15.01 8.66
C GLU A 153 -19.41 -14.66 7.77
N ALA A 154 -18.19 -15.01 8.19
CA ALA A 154 -16.97 -14.63 7.50
C ALA A 154 -16.49 -15.71 6.52
N PRO A 155 -15.90 -15.29 5.39
CA PRO A 155 -15.14 -16.19 4.56
C PRO A 155 -13.94 -16.81 5.31
N ARG A 156 -13.56 -18.05 4.98
CA ARG A 156 -12.54 -18.85 5.71
C ARG A 156 -11.19 -18.14 5.97
N ASP A 157 -10.75 -17.27 5.06
CA ASP A 157 -9.50 -16.52 5.21
C ASP A 157 -9.61 -15.28 6.13
N VAL A 158 -10.82 -14.74 6.25
CA VAL A 158 -11.18 -13.68 7.18
C VAL A 158 -11.47 -14.29 8.55
N GLU A 159 -12.14 -15.44 8.59
CA GLU A 159 -12.43 -16.21 9.81
C GLU A 159 -11.17 -16.42 10.65
N THR A 160 -10.09 -16.89 10.02
CA THR A 160 -8.81 -17.11 10.72
C THR A 160 -8.30 -15.84 11.40
N LYS A 161 -8.46 -14.68 10.75
CA LYS A 161 -8.05 -13.38 11.31
C LYS A 161 -8.98 -12.91 12.42
N ILE A 162 -10.28 -13.13 12.28
CA ILE A 162 -11.29 -12.87 13.31
C ILE A 162 -10.97 -13.70 14.55
N ARG A 163 -10.70 -15.01 14.41
CA ARG A 163 -10.33 -15.88 15.55
C ARG A 163 -9.08 -15.38 16.28
N VAL A 164 -8.05 -14.95 15.55
CA VAL A 164 -6.83 -14.39 16.18
C VAL A 164 -7.14 -13.12 16.97
N VAL A 165 -7.87 -12.17 16.38
CA VAL A 165 -8.26 -10.93 17.07
C VAL A 165 -9.20 -11.21 18.24
N GLY A 166 -10.14 -12.14 18.06
CA GLY A 166 -11.08 -12.58 19.07
C GLY A 166 -10.40 -13.21 20.28
N LYS A 167 -9.40 -14.08 20.07
CA LYS A 167 -8.58 -14.62 21.17
C LYS A 167 -7.88 -13.51 21.96
N LEU A 168 -7.31 -12.51 21.26
CA LEU A 168 -6.69 -11.35 21.93
C LEU A 168 -7.72 -10.49 22.66
N ALA A 169 -8.92 -10.33 22.08
CA ALA A 169 -10.01 -9.58 22.69
C ALA A 169 -10.52 -10.27 23.97
N LEU A 170 -10.73 -11.58 23.96
CA LEU A 170 -11.12 -12.35 25.14
C LEU A 170 -10.06 -12.29 26.25
N LEU A 171 -8.77 -12.30 25.89
CA LEU A 171 -7.70 -12.13 26.87
C LEU A 171 -7.67 -10.72 27.48
N PHE A 172 -8.10 -9.70 26.75
CA PHE A 172 -8.06 -8.31 27.20
C PHE A 172 -9.35 -7.87 27.92
N PHE A 173 -10.51 -8.16 27.34
CA PHE A 173 -11.83 -7.75 27.82
C PHE A 173 -12.48 -8.80 28.74
N GLN A 174 -11.99 -10.04 28.74
CA GLN A 174 -12.73 -11.22 29.23
C GLN A 174 -14.00 -11.47 28.41
N ASP A 175 -14.83 -12.43 28.83
CA ASP A 175 -16.07 -12.75 28.11
C ASP A 175 -17.25 -11.90 28.61
N ILE A 176 -17.19 -10.61 28.30
CA ILE A 176 -18.20 -9.62 28.70
C ILE A 176 -19.23 -9.39 27.58
N PRO A 177 -20.41 -8.83 27.89
CA PRO A 177 -21.38 -8.38 26.89
C PRO A 177 -20.76 -7.36 25.92
N VAL A 178 -20.94 -7.54 24.61
CA VAL A 178 -20.30 -6.65 23.61
C VAL A 178 -20.73 -5.18 23.75
N CYS A 179 -21.95 -4.94 24.23
CA CYS A 179 -22.48 -3.59 24.44
C CYS A 179 -21.83 -2.82 25.61
N SER A 180 -21.09 -3.49 26.51
CA SER A 180 -20.40 -2.81 27.62
C SER A 180 -19.01 -2.29 27.23
N ILE A 181 -18.51 -2.64 26.03
CA ILE A 181 -17.20 -2.21 25.54
C ILE A 181 -17.26 -0.73 25.15
N ALA A 182 -16.40 0.08 25.76
CA ALA A 182 -16.28 1.50 25.46
C ALA A 182 -15.21 1.80 24.38
N LEU A 183 -15.33 2.98 23.74
CA LEU A 183 -14.40 3.46 22.72
C LEU A 183 -12.94 3.50 23.20
N GLU A 184 -12.71 4.07 24.39
CA GLU A 184 -11.38 4.23 24.96
C GLU A 184 -10.73 2.88 25.26
N GLN A 185 -11.49 1.91 25.77
CA GLN A 185 -10.96 0.56 25.98
C GLN A 185 -10.59 -0.11 24.65
N THR A 186 -11.31 0.17 23.57
CA THR A 186 -10.96 -0.31 22.23
C THR A 186 -9.66 0.34 21.72
N PHE A 187 -9.40 1.62 22.03
CA PHE A 187 -8.11 2.23 21.73
C PHE A 187 -6.96 1.54 22.49
N ASP A 188 -7.15 1.24 23.77
CA ASP A 188 -6.14 0.59 24.61
C ASP A 188 -5.86 -0.85 24.12
N PHE A 189 -6.93 -1.59 23.79
CA PHE A 189 -6.84 -2.91 23.17
C PHE A 189 -6.04 -2.88 21.86
N LEU A 190 -6.36 -1.95 20.95
CA LEU A 190 -5.66 -1.81 19.67
C LEU A 190 -4.21 -1.37 19.88
N HIS A 191 -3.92 -0.55 20.89
CA HIS A 191 -2.55 -0.18 21.24
C HIS A 191 -1.74 -1.40 21.69
N ILE A 192 -2.29 -2.28 22.53
CA ILE A 192 -1.63 -3.53 22.94
C ILE A 192 -1.34 -4.40 21.72
N ILE A 193 -2.31 -4.59 20.82
CA ILE A 193 -2.09 -5.34 19.57
C ILE A 193 -0.96 -4.71 18.74
N TRP A 194 -0.93 -3.39 18.65
CA TRP A 194 0.09 -2.66 17.89
C TRP A 194 1.50 -2.80 18.47
N MET A 195 1.60 -3.08 19.77
CA MET A 195 2.85 -3.32 20.50
C MET A 195 3.31 -4.78 20.46
N LEU A 196 2.56 -5.69 19.82
CA LEU A 196 3.01 -7.08 19.64
C LEU A 196 4.24 -7.16 18.71
N PRO A 197 5.20 -8.05 19.01
CA PRO A 197 6.28 -8.37 18.09
C PRO A 197 5.75 -8.88 16.74
N LYS A 198 6.41 -8.52 15.64
CA LYS A 198 6.02 -8.90 14.27
C LYS A 198 5.96 -10.43 14.06
N GLY A 199 6.76 -11.17 14.83
CA GLY A 199 6.83 -12.64 14.79
C GLY A 199 5.90 -13.35 15.79
N TRP A 200 5.05 -12.62 16.51
CA TRP A 200 4.18 -13.17 17.55
C TRP A 200 3.40 -14.40 17.05
N GLY A 201 3.32 -15.43 17.89
CA GLY A 201 2.67 -16.71 17.58
C GLY A 201 3.45 -17.66 16.65
N LYS A 202 4.53 -17.21 15.99
CA LYS A 202 5.36 -18.09 15.13
C LYS A 202 6.41 -18.89 15.90
N ALA A 203 6.78 -18.44 17.10
CA ALA A 203 7.79 -19.07 17.94
C ALA A 203 7.24 -20.11 18.93
N HIS A 204 5.98 -20.54 18.74
CA HIS A 204 5.31 -21.50 19.63
C HIS A 204 5.94 -22.91 19.58
N GLY A 205 6.87 -23.18 18.67
CA GLY A 205 7.64 -24.43 18.63
C GLY A 205 6.92 -25.62 18.00
N ARG A 206 5.61 -25.52 17.69
CA ARG A 206 4.94 -26.58 16.92
C ARG A 206 5.35 -26.48 15.45
N ASN A 207 5.86 -27.56 14.92
CA ASN A 207 6.19 -27.71 13.52
C ASN A 207 5.84 -29.14 13.05
N ARG A 208 6.10 -29.45 11.78
CA ARG A 208 5.83 -30.78 11.21
C ARG A 208 6.61 -31.93 11.89
N TYR A 209 7.59 -31.63 12.73
CA TYR A 209 8.48 -32.58 13.39
C TYR A 209 8.29 -32.65 14.92
N GLY A 210 7.68 -31.64 15.55
CA GLY A 210 7.46 -31.56 16.99
C GLY A 210 6.15 -30.86 17.28
N GLN A 211 5.29 -31.51 18.07
CA GLN A 211 3.97 -30.98 18.46
C GLN A 211 3.98 -30.35 19.86
N SER A 212 5.06 -30.52 20.63
CA SER A 212 5.25 -29.86 21.92
C SER A 212 5.50 -28.37 21.72
N GLY A 213 4.43 -27.60 21.76
CA GLY A 213 4.48 -26.15 21.67
C GLY A 213 4.51 -25.48 23.04
N LYS A 214 5.20 -24.34 23.15
CA LYS A 214 5.04 -23.42 24.28
C LYS A 214 3.75 -22.63 24.10
N ASP A 215 2.94 -22.52 25.15
CA ASP A 215 1.85 -21.56 25.14
C ASP A 215 2.44 -20.17 25.37
N LEU A 216 2.11 -19.23 24.49
CA LEU A 216 2.71 -17.91 24.48
C LEU A 216 1.67 -16.89 24.88
N CYS A 217 1.88 -16.26 26.04
CA CYS A 217 1.07 -15.15 26.50
C CYS A 217 1.46 -13.86 25.74
N PRO A 218 0.51 -13.19 25.06
CA PRO A 218 0.78 -11.97 24.30
C PRO A 218 1.39 -10.85 25.16
N LEU A 219 0.91 -10.69 26.40
CA LEU A 219 1.38 -9.65 27.31
C LEU A 219 2.80 -9.91 27.82
N ASP A 220 3.19 -11.19 27.98
CA ASP A 220 4.56 -11.55 28.33
C ASP A 220 5.52 -11.28 27.18
N GLU A 221 5.13 -11.59 25.93
CA GLU A 221 5.95 -11.29 24.76
C GLU A 221 6.17 -9.78 24.58
N ILE A 222 5.14 -8.96 24.81
CA ILE A 222 5.28 -7.50 24.79
C ILE A 222 6.26 -7.05 25.87
N ARG A 223 6.09 -7.51 27.12
CA ARG A 223 6.98 -7.14 28.23
C ARG A 223 8.43 -7.52 27.99
N GLN A 224 8.69 -8.71 27.46
CA GLN A 224 10.04 -9.16 27.13
C GLN A 224 10.66 -8.29 26.04
N ALA A 225 9.91 -8.00 24.98
CA ALA A 225 10.39 -7.18 23.89
C ALA A 225 10.62 -5.72 24.33
N ASP A 226 9.76 -5.17 25.19
CA ASP A 226 9.91 -3.82 25.75
C ASP A 226 11.13 -3.72 26.67
N ALA A 227 11.37 -4.74 27.51
CA ALA A 227 12.55 -4.79 28.37
C ALA A 227 13.86 -4.88 27.56
N GLN A 228 13.88 -5.71 26.51
CA GLN A 228 15.02 -5.82 25.60
C GLN A 228 15.30 -4.49 24.87
N ASP A 229 14.26 -3.89 24.31
CA ASP A 229 14.37 -2.62 23.59
C ASP A 229 14.80 -1.48 24.53
N ALA A 230 14.29 -1.42 25.77
CA ALA A 230 14.71 -0.44 26.76
C ALA A 230 16.19 -0.55 27.13
N LYS A 231 16.71 -1.78 27.30
CA LYS A 231 18.13 -2.03 27.54
C LYS A 231 18.98 -1.55 26.37
N LEU A 232 18.59 -1.89 25.14
CA LEU A 232 19.26 -1.47 23.91
C LEU A 232 19.29 0.05 23.75
N ILE A 233 18.16 0.72 24.02
CA ILE A 233 18.06 2.18 23.95
C ILE A 233 18.99 2.82 24.98
N ALA A 234 19.03 2.33 26.22
CA ALA A 234 19.91 2.85 27.26
C ALA A 234 21.41 2.68 26.92
N GLU A 235 21.79 1.53 26.37
CA GLU A 235 23.15 1.25 25.89
C GLU A 235 23.56 2.23 24.77
N ILE A 236 22.75 2.35 23.73
CA ILE A 236 23.09 3.17 22.55
C ILE A 236 23.03 4.67 22.88
N SER A 237 22.11 5.09 23.74
CA SER A 237 22.00 6.50 24.14
C SER A 237 23.19 6.97 24.98
N SER A 238 23.72 6.12 25.86
CA SER A 238 24.89 6.43 26.71
C SER A 238 26.25 6.38 25.99
N CYS A 239 26.31 5.77 24.79
CA CYS A 239 27.55 5.71 24.00
C CYS A 239 27.94 7.09 23.44
N ASN A 240 28.95 7.76 24.00
CA ASN A 240 29.41 9.08 23.53
C ASN A 240 30.26 9.04 22.24
N ALA A 241 30.74 7.86 21.84
CA ALA A 241 31.54 7.70 20.63
C ALA A 241 30.73 7.76 19.32
N MET A 242 29.40 7.57 19.39
CA MET A 242 28.53 7.53 18.21
C MET A 242 27.78 8.84 17.99
N SER A 243 27.69 9.29 16.73
CA SER A 243 26.86 10.44 16.36
C SER A 243 25.36 10.13 16.56
N LEU A 244 24.53 11.18 16.71
CA LEU A 244 23.07 11.01 16.82
C LEU A 244 22.45 10.28 15.60
N PRO A 245 22.84 10.59 14.34
CA PRO A 245 22.43 9.80 13.18
C PRO A 245 22.78 8.31 13.27
N ASP A 246 24.00 7.98 13.72
CA ASP A 246 24.46 6.59 13.83
C ASP A 246 23.71 5.84 14.93
N LYS A 247 23.48 6.49 16.08
CA LYS A 247 22.60 5.98 17.14
C LYS A 247 21.21 5.65 16.61
N ARG A 248 20.62 6.54 15.80
CA ARG A 248 19.31 6.28 15.16
C ARG A 248 19.38 5.09 14.21
N ARG A 249 20.40 5.01 13.35
CA ARG A 249 20.55 3.92 12.39
C ARG A 249 20.66 2.57 13.09
N ARG A 250 21.51 2.48 14.13
CA ARG A 250 21.72 1.26 14.93
C ARG A 250 20.42 0.82 15.60
N LEU A 251 19.70 1.74 16.25
CA LEU A 251 18.39 1.43 16.85
C LEU A 251 17.36 0.93 15.83
N VAL A 252 17.30 1.52 14.63
CA VAL A 252 16.40 1.04 13.57
C VAL A 252 16.71 -0.41 13.16
N GLN A 253 17.99 -0.81 13.20
CA GLN A 253 18.47 -2.14 12.82
C GLN A 253 18.41 -3.18 13.95
N GLU A 254 18.51 -2.77 15.21
CA GLU A 254 18.61 -3.71 16.35
C GLU A 254 17.31 -3.82 17.17
N LEU A 255 16.46 -2.81 17.18
CA LEU A 255 15.18 -2.85 17.92
C LEU A 255 14.25 -3.96 17.41
N THR A 256 13.52 -4.57 18.34
CA THR A 256 12.59 -5.66 18.07
C THR A 256 11.39 -5.16 17.24
N PRO A 257 11.19 -5.64 15.99
CA PRO A 257 10.17 -5.10 15.12
C PRO A 257 8.76 -5.37 15.64
N ARG A 258 7.96 -4.31 15.79
CA ARG A 258 6.53 -4.37 16.14
C ARG A 258 5.63 -4.42 14.91
N LEU A 259 4.34 -4.64 15.15
CA LEU A 259 3.32 -4.69 14.11
C LEU A 259 3.30 -3.40 13.26
N THR A 260 3.11 -3.52 11.95
CA THR A 260 3.07 -2.31 11.10
C THR A 260 1.76 -1.54 11.28
N ASP A 261 1.82 -0.22 11.16
CA ASP A 261 0.66 0.67 11.25
C ASP A 261 -0.47 0.25 10.31
N GLY A 262 -0.14 -0.10 9.06
CA GLY A 262 -1.12 -0.57 8.09
C GLY A 262 -1.83 -1.86 8.52
N TYR A 263 -1.14 -2.76 9.21
CA TYR A 263 -1.73 -4.01 9.68
C TYR A 263 -2.60 -3.81 10.92
N LEU A 264 -2.36 -2.77 11.72
CA LEU A 264 -3.26 -2.41 12.82
C LEU A 264 -4.67 -2.10 12.33
N PHE A 265 -4.82 -1.42 11.19
CA PHE A 265 -6.14 -1.18 10.59
C PHE A 265 -6.86 -2.47 10.22
N VAL A 266 -6.12 -3.49 9.75
CA VAL A 266 -6.69 -4.82 9.50
C VAL A 266 -7.22 -5.43 10.81
N GLN A 267 -6.46 -5.36 11.90
CA GLN A 267 -6.89 -5.87 13.21
C GLN A 267 -8.13 -5.13 13.73
N ARG A 268 -8.13 -3.79 13.62
CA ARG A 268 -9.31 -2.95 13.91
C ARG A 268 -10.52 -3.36 13.10
N ASP A 269 -10.36 -3.64 11.80
CA ASP A 269 -11.47 -4.00 10.93
C ASP A 269 -12.01 -5.41 11.22
N MET A 270 -11.16 -6.34 11.66
CA MET A 270 -11.63 -7.65 12.16
C MET A 270 -12.39 -7.49 13.47
N PHE A 271 -11.90 -6.66 14.40
CA PHE A 271 -12.63 -6.36 15.63
C PHE A 271 -13.97 -5.68 15.35
N ASN A 272 -14.00 -4.74 14.41
CA ASN A 272 -15.25 -4.09 13.96
C ASN A 272 -16.25 -5.09 13.37
N ARG A 273 -15.81 -6.23 12.79
CA ARG A 273 -16.71 -7.31 12.34
C ARG A 273 -17.30 -8.08 13.51
N ILE A 274 -16.52 -8.33 14.57
CA ILE A 274 -17.02 -8.96 15.80
C ILE A 274 -18.10 -8.07 16.43
N ILE A 275 -17.81 -6.76 16.60
CA ILE A 275 -18.80 -5.81 17.14
C ILE A 275 -20.03 -5.70 16.24
N ARG A 276 -19.86 -5.75 14.91
CA ARG A 276 -20.98 -5.77 13.95
C ARG A 276 -21.87 -7.00 14.11
N ALA A 277 -21.29 -8.17 14.33
CA ALA A 277 -22.03 -9.41 14.47
C ALA A 277 -22.96 -9.37 15.70
N ALA A 278 -22.50 -8.75 16.79
CA ALA A 278 -23.30 -8.57 18.00
C ALA A 278 -24.35 -7.44 17.88
N LEU A 279 -23.94 -6.24 17.47
CA LEU A 279 -24.75 -5.02 17.59
C LEU A 279 -25.41 -4.57 16.29
N GLY A 280 -25.14 -5.28 15.19
CA GLY A 280 -25.66 -4.96 13.86
C GLY A 280 -24.96 -3.78 13.18
N LYS A 281 -25.39 -3.47 11.95
CA LYS A 281 -24.72 -2.47 11.09
C LYS A 281 -24.86 -1.04 11.60
N LYS A 282 -25.97 -0.70 12.27
CA LYS A 282 -26.25 0.65 12.76
C LYS A 282 -25.24 1.10 13.82
N ALA A 283 -24.86 0.21 14.73
CA ALA A 283 -23.92 0.47 15.82
C ALA A 283 -22.43 0.51 15.41
N VAL A 284 -22.10 0.17 14.15
CA VAL A 284 -20.72 0.22 13.62
C VAL A 284 -20.64 0.88 12.24
N GLY A 285 -21.59 1.76 11.95
CA GLY A 285 -21.66 2.54 10.73
C GLY A 285 -20.46 3.48 10.53
N ARG A 286 -20.30 3.95 9.29
CA ARG A 286 -19.34 5.04 9.02
C ARG A 286 -19.83 6.34 9.64
N ASP A 287 -21.13 6.62 9.52
CA ASP A 287 -21.78 7.88 9.86
C ASP A 287 -22.28 7.94 11.32
N LEU A 288 -21.58 7.27 12.23
CA LEU A 288 -21.85 7.36 13.67
C LEU A 288 -21.15 8.57 14.27
N ASP A 289 -21.86 9.25 15.16
CA ASP A 289 -21.29 10.26 16.05
C ASP A 289 -20.22 9.64 16.95
N ASP A 290 -19.29 10.47 17.42
CA ASP A 290 -18.12 10.01 18.17
C ASP A 290 -18.51 9.42 19.55
N GLU A 291 -19.61 9.89 20.15
CA GLU A 291 -20.12 9.41 21.45
C GLU A 291 -20.72 8.00 21.38
N ASP A 292 -21.32 7.63 20.25
CA ASP A 292 -21.98 6.32 20.06
C ASP A 292 -21.03 5.24 19.51
N ARG A 293 -19.77 5.60 19.24
CA ARG A 293 -18.84 4.75 18.52
C ARG A 293 -18.09 3.82 19.50
N ILE A 294 -18.21 2.51 19.31
CA ILE A 294 -17.43 1.53 20.10
C ILE A 294 -16.04 1.31 19.49
N VAL A 295 -15.94 1.25 18.15
CA VAL A 295 -14.68 0.98 17.45
C VAL A 295 -14.18 2.23 16.75
N PRO A 296 -12.94 2.70 17.03
CA PRO A 296 -12.46 3.96 16.51
C PRO A 296 -12.45 3.99 14.99
N SER A 297 -12.75 5.15 14.42
CA SER A 297 -12.65 5.36 12.98
C SER A 297 -11.20 5.31 12.52
N HIS A 298 -10.97 5.10 11.23
CA HIS A 298 -9.61 5.14 10.67
C HIS A 298 -8.94 6.50 10.89
N ALA A 299 -9.71 7.60 10.90
CA ALA A 299 -9.21 8.94 11.14
C ALA A 299 -8.79 9.14 12.60
N GLN A 300 -9.63 8.74 13.56
CA GLN A 300 -9.33 8.83 14.99
C GLN A 300 -8.11 7.99 15.36
N LEU A 301 -8.06 6.72 14.90
CA LEU A 301 -6.92 5.83 15.16
C LEU A 301 -5.63 6.41 14.57
N LYS A 302 -5.67 6.89 13.33
CA LYS A 302 -4.51 7.53 12.69
C LYS A 302 -4.05 8.78 13.45
N SER A 303 -4.97 9.58 13.97
CA SER A 303 -4.65 10.75 14.79
C SER A 303 -3.93 10.35 16.09
N ARG A 304 -4.47 9.38 16.83
CA ARG A 304 -3.88 8.89 18.09
C ARG A 304 -2.50 8.26 17.87
N MET A 305 -2.32 7.48 16.79
CA MET A 305 -1.02 6.94 16.40
C MET A 305 0.00 8.05 16.09
N ARG A 306 -0.41 9.10 15.35
CA ARG A 306 0.47 10.25 15.06
C ARG A 306 0.85 11.01 16.33
N ALA A 307 -0.09 11.22 17.24
CA ALA A 307 0.16 11.84 18.53
C ALA A 307 1.18 11.01 19.35
N TRP A 308 0.95 9.69 19.43
CA TRP A 308 1.87 8.75 20.07
C TRP A 308 3.29 8.79 19.46
N HIS A 309 3.42 8.81 18.13
CA HIS A 309 4.74 8.92 17.48
C HIS A 309 5.46 10.24 17.76
N LYS A 310 4.73 11.31 18.07
CA LYS A 310 5.32 12.58 18.47
C LYS A 310 5.83 12.54 19.91
N THR A 311 5.11 11.88 20.82
CA THR A 311 5.48 11.77 22.23
C THR A 311 6.55 10.73 22.50
N GLN A 312 6.59 9.65 21.70
CA GLN A 312 7.46 8.50 21.89
C GLN A 312 8.81 8.66 21.19
N LYS A 313 9.54 9.69 21.63
CA LYS A 313 10.93 9.90 21.26
C LYS A 313 11.74 10.12 22.53
N THR A 314 12.95 9.59 22.57
CA THR A 314 13.87 9.94 23.66
C THR A 314 14.21 11.44 23.61
N PRO A 315 14.77 12.04 24.68
CA PRO A 315 15.21 13.43 24.67
C PRO A 315 16.13 13.79 23.48
N GLY A 316 16.87 12.83 22.91
CA GLY A 316 17.70 12.98 21.70
C GLY A 316 16.99 12.70 20.36
N GLY A 317 15.67 12.51 20.38
CA GLY A 317 14.89 12.17 19.19
C GLY A 317 15.17 10.76 18.64
N LEU A 318 15.64 9.83 19.48
CA LEU A 318 15.87 8.44 19.08
C LEU A 318 14.54 7.67 19.05
N PRO A 319 14.37 6.71 18.11
CA PRO A 319 13.17 5.90 18.04
C PRO A 319 13.11 4.93 19.23
N THR A 320 11.94 4.79 19.83
CA THR A 320 11.66 3.80 20.89
C THR A 320 10.96 2.55 20.36
N ARG A 321 10.46 2.62 19.13
CA ARG A 321 9.71 1.55 18.46
C ARG A 321 10.02 1.56 16.97
N VAL A 322 10.19 0.37 16.39
CA VAL A 322 10.40 0.21 14.95
C VAL A 322 9.38 -0.77 14.38
N SER A 323 8.97 -0.53 13.14
CA SER A 323 8.23 -1.50 12.34
C SER A 323 9.01 -1.79 11.06
N ARG A 324 8.92 -3.04 10.58
CA ARG A 324 9.60 -3.46 9.35
C ARG A 324 8.57 -3.93 8.32
N PRO A 325 7.89 -3.00 7.61
CA PRO A 325 7.00 -3.39 6.52
C PRO A 325 7.80 -4.10 5.43
N LYS A 326 7.22 -5.15 4.83
CA LYS A 326 7.86 -5.84 3.71
C LYS A 326 7.93 -4.91 2.52
N ARG A 327 9.14 -4.48 2.16
CA ARG A 327 9.40 -3.66 0.96
C ARG A 327 9.66 -4.59 -0.21
N ARG A 328 8.74 -4.62 -1.17
CA ARG A 328 8.95 -5.32 -2.45
C ARG A 328 9.58 -4.36 -3.45
N MET A 329 10.55 -4.81 -4.21
CA MET A 329 11.07 -4.08 -5.36
C MET A 329 10.47 -4.70 -6.63
N SER A 330 10.60 -4.01 -7.75
CA SER A 330 10.28 -4.60 -9.05
C SER A 330 11.47 -5.44 -9.50
N TRP A 331 11.21 -6.53 -10.21
CA TRP A 331 12.30 -7.36 -10.73
C TRP A 331 13.16 -6.55 -11.68
N SER A 332 14.48 -6.58 -11.45
CA SER A 332 15.44 -6.00 -12.37
C SER A 332 15.46 -6.75 -13.71
N LEU A 333 15.95 -6.09 -14.78
CA LEU A 333 16.06 -6.74 -16.10
C LEU A 333 17.10 -7.86 -16.07
N GLU A 334 18.19 -7.70 -15.32
CA GLU A 334 19.24 -8.72 -15.15
C GLU A 334 18.67 -9.98 -14.49
N ARG A 335 17.89 -9.83 -13.40
CA ARG A 335 17.26 -10.97 -12.73
C ARG A 335 16.19 -11.63 -13.58
N LEU A 336 15.41 -10.83 -14.31
CA LEU A 336 14.44 -11.37 -15.27
C LEU A 336 15.16 -12.19 -16.34
N SER A 337 16.26 -11.65 -16.87
CA SER A 337 17.14 -12.28 -17.84
C SER A 337 17.75 -13.60 -17.33
N GLN A 338 18.17 -13.66 -16.05
CA GLN A 338 18.60 -14.90 -15.39
C GLN A 338 17.46 -15.91 -15.24
N LEU A 339 16.27 -15.47 -14.83
CA LEU A 339 15.09 -16.32 -14.73
C LEU A 339 14.74 -16.93 -16.09
N LEU A 340 14.73 -16.13 -17.16
CA LEU A 340 14.43 -16.56 -18.53
C LEU A 340 15.48 -17.52 -19.10
N ARG A 341 16.73 -17.45 -18.64
CA ARG A 341 17.79 -18.43 -18.98
C ARG A 341 17.89 -19.62 -18.03
N SER A 342 17.01 -19.70 -17.04
CA SER A 342 16.99 -20.84 -16.13
C SER A 342 16.52 -22.13 -16.83
N PRO A 343 16.79 -23.31 -16.24
CA PRO A 343 16.30 -24.60 -16.73
C PRO A 343 14.76 -24.70 -16.81
N ILE A 344 14.03 -23.76 -16.19
CA ILE A 344 12.56 -23.67 -16.35
C ILE A 344 12.19 -23.44 -17.82
N TYR A 345 12.89 -22.52 -18.49
CA TYR A 345 12.56 -22.08 -19.84
C TYR A 345 13.52 -22.63 -20.89
N LEU A 346 14.83 -22.67 -20.59
CA LEU A 346 15.81 -23.29 -21.49
C LEU A 346 15.79 -24.81 -21.41
N GLY A 347 15.12 -25.40 -20.42
CA GLY A 347 14.92 -26.84 -20.31
C GLY A 347 15.80 -27.51 -19.25
N THR A 348 15.22 -28.54 -18.66
CA THR A 348 15.79 -29.36 -17.59
C THR A 348 16.32 -30.68 -18.12
N SER A 349 17.33 -31.26 -17.45
CA SER A 349 17.86 -32.58 -17.82
C SER A 349 16.88 -33.72 -17.50
N THR A 350 16.02 -33.55 -16.48
CA THR A 350 14.98 -34.52 -16.14
C THR A 350 13.65 -33.85 -15.80
N PRO A 351 12.50 -34.51 -16.05
CA PRO A 351 11.19 -33.99 -15.66
C PRO A 351 11.01 -33.74 -14.17
N THR A 352 11.76 -34.44 -13.30
CA THR A 352 11.62 -34.34 -11.84
C THR A 352 12.58 -33.32 -11.22
N GLN A 353 13.78 -33.13 -11.78
CA GLN A 353 14.80 -32.21 -11.24
C GLN A 353 14.81 -30.88 -12.00
N ARG A 354 13.76 -30.07 -11.84
CA ARG A 354 13.56 -28.78 -12.54
C ARG A 354 14.70 -27.77 -12.40
N GLY A 355 15.55 -27.88 -11.38
CA GLY A 355 16.69 -26.97 -11.17
C GLY A 355 17.95 -27.33 -11.95
N ARG A 356 18.02 -28.50 -12.59
CA ARG A 356 19.24 -28.99 -13.25
C ARG A 356 19.26 -28.58 -14.73
N LYS A 357 20.31 -27.86 -15.16
CA LYS A 357 20.51 -27.47 -16.57
C LYS A 357 20.52 -28.71 -17.48
N ALA A 358 19.78 -28.67 -18.58
CA ALA A 358 19.79 -29.73 -19.58
C ALA A 358 21.14 -29.85 -20.31
N THR A 359 21.53 -31.07 -20.69
CA THR A 359 22.63 -31.29 -21.65
C THR A 359 22.06 -31.33 -23.06
N ALA A 360 22.88 -31.00 -24.08
CA ALA A 360 22.47 -30.99 -25.49
C ALA A 360 21.82 -32.31 -25.99
N ARG A 361 21.98 -33.45 -25.32
CA ARG A 361 21.33 -34.73 -25.69
C ARG A 361 19.99 -34.99 -24.98
N LYS A 362 19.76 -34.43 -23.79
CA LYS A 362 18.58 -34.66 -22.96
C LYS A 362 18.06 -33.33 -22.41
N ARG A 363 17.07 -32.77 -23.10
CA ARG A 363 16.49 -31.45 -22.82
C ARG A 363 14.96 -31.57 -22.79
N PHE A 364 14.36 -31.26 -21.65
CA PHE A 364 12.90 -31.28 -21.45
C PHE A 364 12.41 -29.88 -21.07
N ILE A 365 11.40 -29.37 -21.75
CA ILE A 365 10.70 -28.13 -21.39
C ILE A 365 9.27 -28.52 -21.02
N ILE A 366 8.87 -28.25 -19.78
CA ILE A 366 7.56 -28.65 -19.27
C ILE A 366 6.73 -27.40 -19.05
N ARG A 367 5.63 -27.28 -19.80
CA ARG A 367 4.77 -26.10 -19.85
C ARG A 367 3.66 -26.18 -18.81
N ASP A 368 4.05 -26.34 -17.54
CA ASP A 368 3.17 -26.41 -16.37
C ASP A 368 3.02 -25.02 -15.70
N ALA A 369 2.40 -24.96 -14.52
CA ALA A 369 2.24 -23.73 -13.76
C ALA A 369 3.57 -23.03 -13.44
N ILE A 370 4.67 -23.77 -13.23
CA ILE A 370 5.99 -23.17 -12.96
C ILE A 370 6.52 -22.43 -14.20
N TYR A 371 6.17 -22.90 -15.39
CA TYR A 371 6.52 -22.23 -16.64
C TYR A 371 5.63 -21.01 -16.90
N TRP A 372 4.31 -21.18 -16.84
CA TRP A 372 3.37 -20.17 -17.33
C TRP A 372 3.04 -19.07 -16.33
N VAL A 373 2.84 -19.40 -15.05
CA VAL A 373 2.34 -18.44 -14.06
C VAL A 373 3.32 -17.26 -13.87
N PRO A 374 4.65 -17.46 -13.77
CA PRO A 374 5.58 -16.33 -13.68
C PRO A 374 5.48 -15.39 -14.90
N LEU A 375 5.35 -15.93 -16.10
CA LEU A 375 5.17 -15.14 -17.32
C LEU A 375 3.89 -14.30 -17.24
N PHE A 376 2.76 -14.92 -16.90
CA PHE A 376 1.49 -14.20 -16.70
C PHE A 376 1.56 -13.11 -15.64
N MET A 377 2.30 -13.33 -14.56
CA MET A 377 2.45 -12.33 -13.50
C MET A 377 3.27 -11.13 -13.95
N ILE A 378 4.27 -11.33 -14.82
CA ILE A 378 5.15 -10.27 -15.32
C ILE A 378 4.50 -9.50 -16.48
N THR A 379 3.76 -10.19 -17.35
CA THR A 379 3.16 -9.60 -18.57
C THR A 379 1.73 -9.13 -18.39
N MET A 380 0.93 -9.76 -17.52
CA MET A 380 -0.48 -9.41 -17.30
C MET A 380 -0.78 -8.99 -15.85
N GLY A 381 0.17 -9.19 -14.94
CA GLY A 381 0.04 -8.73 -13.56
C GLY A 381 -1.04 -9.47 -12.78
N VAL A 382 -1.44 -10.66 -13.20
CA VAL A 382 -2.46 -11.46 -12.52
C VAL A 382 -1.98 -11.93 -11.14
N ARG A 383 -2.89 -12.12 -10.18
CA ARG A 383 -2.51 -12.73 -8.89
C ARG A 383 -2.30 -14.24 -9.08
N PRO A 384 -1.38 -14.88 -8.34
CA PRO A 384 -1.14 -16.33 -8.48
C PRO A 384 -2.40 -17.15 -8.32
N GLU A 385 -3.24 -16.83 -7.33
CA GLU A 385 -4.50 -17.55 -7.11
C GLU A 385 -5.48 -17.39 -8.28
N GLU A 386 -5.56 -16.20 -8.88
CA GLU A 386 -6.48 -15.94 -10.00
C GLU A 386 -6.15 -16.80 -11.22
N ILE A 387 -4.86 -16.91 -11.56
CA ILE A 387 -4.42 -17.70 -12.72
C ILE A 387 -4.41 -19.21 -12.45
N LEU A 388 -4.11 -19.63 -11.22
CA LEU A 388 -4.15 -21.06 -10.84
C LEU A 388 -5.58 -21.62 -10.74
N GLN A 389 -6.56 -20.74 -10.55
CA GLN A 389 -8.00 -21.03 -10.60
C GLN A 389 -8.59 -20.84 -12.01
N ALA A 390 -7.84 -20.37 -13.01
CA ALA A 390 -8.41 -20.20 -14.34
C ALA A 390 -8.72 -21.56 -14.98
N ALA A 391 -9.89 -21.66 -15.60
CA ALA A 391 -10.37 -22.81 -16.34
C ALA A 391 -10.11 -22.63 -17.85
N VAL A 392 -10.12 -23.73 -18.62
CA VAL A 392 -9.99 -23.67 -20.08
C VAL A 392 -11.06 -22.77 -20.73
N PRO A 393 -12.34 -22.78 -20.28
CA PRO A 393 -13.35 -21.87 -20.81
C PRO A 393 -13.14 -20.38 -20.49
N ASP A 394 -12.31 -20.04 -19.50
CA ASP A 394 -12.00 -18.64 -19.17
C ASP A 394 -11.10 -17.97 -20.23
N VAL A 395 -10.47 -18.77 -21.10
CA VAL A 395 -9.75 -18.27 -22.28
C VAL A 395 -10.76 -18.08 -23.41
N LEU A 396 -11.08 -16.82 -23.69
CA LEU A 396 -12.16 -16.44 -24.59
C LEU A 396 -11.68 -15.47 -25.67
N ARG A 397 -12.47 -15.32 -26.73
CA ARG A 397 -12.20 -14.38 -27.82
C ARG A 397 -13.16 -13.20 -27.74
N ARG A 398 -12.64 -11.97 -27.68
CA ARG A 398 -13.40 -10.70 -27.66
C ARG A 398 -12.69 -9.72 -28.58
N ASP A 399 -13.44 -8.92 -29.34
CA ASP A 399 -12.90 -7.93 -30.29
C ASP A 399 -11.81 -8.51 -31.22
N GLY A 400 -11.98 -9.75 -31.64
CA GLY A 400 -11.02 -10.46 -32.50
C GLY A 400 -9.74 -10.97 -31.79
N ILE A 401 -9.46 -10.54 -30.56
CA ILE A 401 -8.28 -10.90 -29.77
C ILE A 401 -8.58 -11.98 -28.71
N LEU A 402 -7.53 -12.67 -28.24
CA LEU A 402 -7.65 -13.65 -27.16
C LEU A 402 -7.53 -12.94 -25.81
N CYS A 403 -8.43 -13.26 -24.89
CA CYS A 403 -8.49 -12.68 -23.56
C CYS A 403 -8.59 -13.78 -22.50
N LEU A 404 -8.22 -13.43 -21.28
CA LEU A 404 -8.40 -14.24 -20.10
C LEU A 404 -9.44 -13.58 -19.19
N PHE A 405 -10.51 -14.30 -18.90
CA PHE A 405 -11.47 -13.91 -17.87
C PHE A 405 -10.97 -14.34 -16.50
N LEU A 406 -10.98 -13.41 -15.54
CA LEU A 406 -10.57 -13.67 -14.18
C LEU A 406 -11.78 -13.50 -13.26
N GLY A 407 -12.03 -14.50 -12.42
CA GLY A 407 -13.13 -14.45 -11.43
C GLY A 407 -14.44 -15.12 -11.86
N GLY A 408 -14.38 -16.09 -12.78
CA GLY A 408 -15.54 -16.83 -13.29
C GLY A 408 -16.10 -17.95 -12.41
N GLU A 409 -15.56 -18.19 -11.22
CA GLU A 409 -16.08 -19.22 -10.31
C GLU A 409 -17.45 -18.80 -9.73
N GLU A 410 -18.46 -19.68 -9.85
CA GLU A 410 -19.72 -19.61 -9.10
C GLU A 410 -19.55 -20.08 -7.65
N ASP A 411 -18.62 -21.02 -7.39
CA ASP A 411 -18.36 -21.62 -6.07
C ASP A 411 -17.45 -20.79 -5.15
N ALA A 412 -16.93 -19.66 -5.62
CA ALA A 412 -16.15 -18.76 -4.77
C ALA A 412 -17.07 -17.85 -3.96
N MET A 413 -17.52 -18.32 -2.80
CA MET A 413 -18.17 -17.55 -1.72
C MET A 413 -17.32 -16.35 -1.20
N LEU A 414 -16.23 -16.00 -1.89
CA LEU A 414 -15.01 -15.42 -1.35
C LEU A 414 -14.39 -14.27 -2.16
N LYS A 415 -14.97 -13.88 -3.29
CA LYS A 415 -14.48 -12.71 -4.05
C LYS A 415 -15.65 -11.82 -4.46
N SER A 416 -15.55 -10.53 -4.12
CA SER A 416 -16.56 -9.57 -4.56
C SER A 416 -16.61 -9.56 -6.08
N GLU A 417 -17.82 -9.41 -6.60
CA GLU A 417 -18.15 -9.16 -8.01
C GLU A 417 -17.18 -8.17 -8.69
N GLN A 418 -16.63 -7.25 -7.89
CA GLN A 418 -15.69 -6.17 -8.23
C GLN A 418 -14.27 -6.62 -8.61
N SER A 419 -13.92 -7.90 -8.42
CA SER A 419 -12.61 -8.45 -8.81
C SER A 419 -12.60 -9.12 -10.19
N ARG A 420 -13.79 -9.28 -10.79
CA ARG A 420 -13.98 -9.85 -12.12
C ARG A 420 -13.44 -8.90 -13.17
N ARG A 421 -12.65 -9.41 -14.10
CA ARG A 421 -12.12 -8.62 -15.22
C ARG A 421 -11.75 -9.50 -16.40
N VAL A 422 -11.83 -8.93 -17.59
CA VAL A 422 -11.30 -9.52 -18.82
C VAL A 422 -9.99 -8.81 -19.14
N LEU A 423 -8.91 -9.58 -19.33
CA LEU A 423 -7.61 -9.04 -19.73
C LEU A 423 -7.20 -9.60 -21.09
N PRO A 424 -6.73 -8.77 -22.03
CA PRO A 424 -6.17 -9.25 -23.28
C PRO A 424 -4.87 -10.03 -23.01
N ILE A 425 -4.66 -11.12 -23.73
CA ILE A 425 -3.44 -11.92 -23.63
C ILE A 425 -2.35 -11.26 -24.47
N PRO A 426 -1.20 -10.87 -23.87
CA PRO A 426 -0.10 -10.21 -24.57
C PRO A 426 0.45 -11.04 -25.73
N GLN A 427 0.89 -10.37 -26.79
CA GLN A 427 1.40 -10.99 -28.01
C GLN A 427 2.57 -11.94 -27.72
N ILE A 428 3.46 -11.55 -26.81
CA ILE A 428 4.61 -12.38 -26.42
C ILE A 428 4.21 -13.77 -25.88
N LEU A 429 3.05 -13.90 -25.23
CA LEU A 429 2.56 -15.20 -24.77
C LEU A 429 1.94 -16.01 -25.92
N LEU A 430 1.30 -15.33 -26.87
CA LEU A 430 0.77 -15.95 -28.08
C LEU A 430 1.91 -16.44 -28.99
N ASP A 431 2.98 -15.67 -29.12
CA ASP A 431 4.19 -16.03 -29.88
C ASP A 431 4.90 -17.23 -29.26
N LEU A 432 4.83 -17.37 -27.93
CA LEU A 432 5.28 -18.59 -27.24
C LEU A 432 4.41 -19.81 -27.53
N GLY A 433 3.27 -19.66 -28.21
CA GLY A 433 2.35 -20.74 -28.54
C GLY A 433 1.36 -21.05 -27.41
N PHE A 434 0.95 -20.04 -26.62
CA PHE A 434 -0.06 -20.23 -25.58
C PHE A 434 -1.41 -20.68 -26.17
N ARG A 435 -1.80 -20.14 -27.33
CA ARG A 435 -3.05 -20.50 -28.00
C ARG A 435 -3.09 -21.99 -28.34
N GLU A 436 -2.03 -22.49 -28.96
CA GLU A 436 -1.90 -23.88 -29.38
C GLU A 436 -1.92 -24.79 -28.14
N TRP A 437 -1.23 -24.40 -27.07
CA TRP A 437 -1.24 -25.10 -25.78
C TRP A 437 -2.64 -25.19 -25.17
N ILE A 438 -3.46 -24.13 -25.23
CA ILE A 438 -4.86 -24.16 -24.78
C ILE A 438 -5.72 -25.07 -25.67
N VAL A 439 -5.53 -25.03 -26.98
CA VAL A 439 -6.26 -25.90 -27.92
C VAL A 439 -5.99 -27.37 -27.64
N GLU A 440 -4.74 -27.73 -27.34
CA GLU A 440 -4.37 -29.10 -26.94
C GLU A 440 -5.09 -29.53 -25.65
N ARG A 441 -5.10 -28.68 -24.62
CA ARG A 441 -5.81 -28.96 -23.35
C ARG A 441 -7.32 -29.11 -23.55
N LYS A 442 -7.92 -28.26 -24.40
CA LYS A 442 -9.33 -28.37 -24.76
C LYS A 442 -9.63 -29.68 -25.48
N LYS A 443 -8.76 -30.11 -26.40
CA LYS A 443 -8.89 -31.41 -27.08
C LYS A 443 -8.72 -32.59 -26.13
N ALA A 444 -7.86 -32.45 -25.12
CA ALA A 444 -7.67 -33.45 -24.07
C ALA A 444 -8.83 -33.51 -23.05
N GLY A 445 -9.83 -32.62 -23.16
CA GLY A 445 -10.98 -32.58 -22.24
C GLY A 445 -10.64 -32.04 -20.85
N GLU A 446 -9.53 -31.32 -20.70
CA GLU A 446 -9.15 -30.75 -19.41
C GLU A 446 -10.04 -29.57 -19.01
N THR A 447 -10.42 -29.52 -17.74
CA THR A 447 -11.25 -28.43 -17.20
C THR A 447 -10.42 -27.21 -16.79
N TRP A 448 -9.28 -27.43 -16.13
CA TRP A 448 -8.46 -26.39 -15.51
C TRP A 448 -7.21 -26.07 -16.33
N LEU A 449 -6.73 -24.83 -16.30
CA LEU A 449 -5.45 -24.46 -16.92
C LEU A 449 -4.24 -25.07 -16.19
N PHE A 450 -4.35 -25.37 -14.90
CA PHE A 450 -3.24 -25.89 -14.09
C PHE A 450 -3.72 -26.98 -13.11
N PRO A 451 -4.17 -28.15 -13.59
CA PRO A 451 -4.67 -29.25 -12.76
C PRO A 451 -3.60 -29.88 -11.85
N GLU A 452 -2.31 -29.69 -12.17
CA GLU A 452 -1.18 -30.19 -11.39
C GLU A 452 -0.94 -29.44 -10.07
N ILE A 453 -1.57 -28.28 -9.88
CA ILE A 453 -1.54 -27.51 -8.63
C ILE A 453 -2.87 -27.71 -7.90
N GLN A 454 -2.85 -28.65 -6.97
CA GLN A 454 -3.98 -28.91 -6.08
C GLN A 454 -4.09 -27.83 -4.99
N PRO A 455 -5.30 -27.52 -4.50
CA PRO A 455 -5.50 -26.58 -3.40
C PRO A 455 -4.92 -27.11 -2.08
N ASP A 456 -4.50 -26.20 -1.20
CA ASP A 456 -4.00 -26.60 0.12
C ASP A 456 -5.13 -27.11 1.04
N LYS A 457 -4.81 -28.03 1.94
CA LYS A 457 -5.80 -28.66 2.83
C LYS A 457 -6.44 -27.69 3.82
N ASN A 458 -5.73 -26.62 4.20
CA ASN A 458 -6.14 -25.74 5.29
C ASN A 458 -7.02 -24.59 4.82
N HIS A 459 -6.72 -24.02 3.64
CA HIS A 459 -7.41 -22.83 3.14
C HIS A 459 -7.99 -23.00 1.74
N GLY A 460 -7.78 -24.13 1.08
CA GLY A 460 -8.25 -24.36 -0.29
C GLY A 460 -7.52 -23.54 -1.35
N ARG A 461 -6.39 -22.90 -1.01
CA ARG A 461 -5.62 -22.00 -1.87
C ARG A 461 -4.58 -22.76 -2.68
N ARG A 462 -4.58 -22.56 -3.99
CA ARG A 462 -3.57 -23.10 -4.90
C ARG A 462 -2.27 -22.31 -4.85
N SER A 463 -2.36 -20.99 -4.62
CA SER A 463 -1.21 -20.08 -4.59
C SER A 463 -0.21 -20.37 -3.48
N GLN A 464 -0.64 -20.94 -2.36
CA GLN A 464 0.27 -21.30 -1.27
C GLN A 464 1.22 -22.44 -1.71
N ILE A 465 0.66 -23.53 -2.22
CA ILE A 465 1.44 -24.69 -2.69
C ILE A 465 2.35 -24.28 -3.85
N PHE A 466 1.80 -23.54 -4.82
CA PHE A 466 2.58 -23.04 -5.94
C PHE A 466 3.72 -22.10 -5.49
N GLY A 467 3.43 -21.15 -4.60
CA GLY A 467 4.41 -20.21 -4.08
C GLY A 467 5.56 -20.89 -3.33
N ASP A 468 5.27 -21.95 -2.57
CA ASP A 468 6.29 -22.73 -1.87
C ASP A 468 7.15 -23.54 -2.85
N ARG A 469 6.54 -24.17 -3.87
CA ARG A 469 7.25 -24.88 -4.95
C ARG A 469 8.18 -23.94 -5.71
N LEU A 470 7.66 -22.79 -6.17
CA LEU A 470 8.47 -21.83 -6.92
C LEU A 470 9.58 -21.23 -6.05
N ARG A 471 9.31 -20.91 -4.78
CA ARG A 471 10.34 -20.39 -3.87
C ARG A 471 11.49 -21.38 -3.70
N ASN A 472 11.20 -22.66 -3.50
CA ASN A 472 12.23 -23.69 -3.37
C ASN A 472 13.03 -23.83 -4.67
N LEU A 473 12.36 -23.76 -5.82
CA LEU A 473 13.03 -23.80 -7.11
C LEU A 473 13.93 -22.57 -7.34
N LEU A 474 13.44 -21.36 -7.06
CA LEU A 474 14.25 -20.13 -7.13
C LEU A 474 15.45 -20.20 -6.18
N LYS A 475 15.30 -20.81 -5.00
CA LYS A 475 16.43 -21.07 -4.09
C LYS A 475 17.46 -22.01 -4.74
N THR A 476 17.02 -23.13 -5.34
CA THR A 476 17.92 -24.04 -6.07
C THR A 476 18.62 -23.35 -7.24
N LEU A 477 17.96 -22.40 -7.90
CA LEU A 477 18.51 -21.63 -9.02
C LEU A 477 19.38 -20.44 -8.58
N LYS A 478 19.61 -20.25 -7.26
CA LYS A 478 20.29 -19.06 -6.69
C LYS A 478 19.61 -17.72 -7.07
N LEU A 479 18.29 -17.74 -7.29
CA LEU A 479 17.45 -16.58 -7.64
C LEU A 479 16.52 -16.13 -6.51
N GLN A 480 16.73 -16.56 -5.27
CA GLN A 480 15.92 -16.14 -4.13
C GLN A 480 16.13 -14.64 -3.82
N SER A 481 15.07 -13.95 -3.39
CA SER A 481 15.15 -12.58 -2.85
C SER A 481 13.98 -12.26 -1.94
N ASP A 482 14.26 -11.53 -0.87
CA ASP A 482 13.24 -11.08 0.08
C ASP A 482 12.42 -9.91 -0.47
N ARG A 483 13.00 -9.14 -1.40
CA ARG A 483 12.41 -7.96 -2.04
C ARG A 483 11.78 -8.26 -3.40
N GLU A 484 12.30 -9.22 -4.13
CA GLU A 484 11.84 -9.64 -5.46
C GLU A 484 11.17 -11.02 -5.40
N ASP A 485 10.16 -11.14 -4.54
CA ASP A 485 9.38 -12.36 -4.40
C ASP A 485 8.40 -12.57 -5.57
N ILE A 486 7.60 -13.63 -5.53
CA ILE A 486 6.61 -13.89 -6.59
C ILE A 486 5.63 -12.71 -6.78
N TYR A 487 5.24 -12.03 -5.71
CA TYR A 487 4.34 -10.87 -5.78
C TYR A 487 5.04 -9.62 -6.33
N ALA A 488 6.37 -9.56 -6.29
CA ALA A 488 7.14 -8.54 -6.98
C ALA A 488 7.02 -8.65 -8.51
N MET A 489 6.78 -9.82 -9.09
CA MET A 489 6.56 -9.97 -10.54
C MET A 489 5.39 -9.12 -11.04
N ARG A 490 4.27 -9.12 -10.31
CA ARG A 490 3.13 -8.25 -10.58
C ARG A 490 3.47 -6.76 -10.39
N ARG A 491 4.35 -6.44 -9.43
CA ARG A 491 4.86 -5.07 -9.23
C ARG A 491 5.73 -4.63 -10.40
N THR A 492 6.48 -5.55 -11.01
CA THR A 492 7.27 -5.30 -12.23
C THR A 492 6.39 -4.76 -13.35
N LEU A 493 5.24 -5.39 -13.62
CA LEU A 493 4.27 -4.85 -14.58
C LEU A 493 3.83 -3.42 -14.19
N SER A 494 3.39 -3.23 -12.95
CA SER A 494 2.92 -1.91 -12.49
C SER A 494 4.00 -0.83 -12.61
N SER A 495 5.27 -1.17 -12.40
CA SER A 495 6.39 -0.24 -12.54
C SER A 495 6.69 0.08 -13.99
N LYS A 496 6.67 -0.92 -14.88
CA LYS A 496 6.85 -0.70 -16.33
C LYS A 496 5.73 0.17 -16.90
N LEU A 497 4.47 -0.12 -16.56
CA LEU A 497 3.33 0.72 -16.95
C LEU A 497 3.47 2.18 -16.46
N LEU A 498 4.01 2.38 -15.25
CA LEU A 498 4.28 3.73 -14.75
C LEU A 498 5.42 4.42 -15.52
N GLN A 499 6.47 3.68 -15.89
CA GLN A 499 7.61 4.20 -16.65
C GLN A 499 7.21 4.69 -18.05
N ILE A 500 6.29 3.98 -18.72
CA ILE A 500 5.73 4.41 -20.01
C ILE A 500 4.58 5.42 -19.88
N GLY A 501 4.34 5.95 -18.67
CA GLY A 501 3.39 7.05 -18.44
C GLY A 501 1.92 6.67 -18.38
N ILE A 502 1.56 5.39 -18.22
CA ILE A 502 0.16 4.97 -18.12
C ILE A 502 -0.47 5.49 -16.82
N GLU A 503 -1.66 6.07 -16.95
CA GLU A 503 -2.42 6.63 -15.84
C GLU A 503 -2.72 5.59 -14.74
N THR A 504 -2.82 6.07 -13.49
CA THR A 504 -3.18 5.24 -12.35
C THR A 504 -4.49 4.48 -12.57
N GLY A 505 -5.54 5.10 -13.11
CA GLY A 505 -6.83 4.45 -13.37
C GLY A 505 -6.69 3.21 -14.27
N THR A 506 -6.09 3.36 -15.46
CA THR A 506 -5.83 2.24 -16.40
C THR A 506 -4.94 1.16 -15.79
N ARG A 507 -3.90 1.54 -15.03
CA ARG A 507 -3.09 0.58 -14.27
C ARG A 507 -3.91 -0.20 -13.24
N GLN A 508 -4.82 0.46 -12.52
CA GLN A 508 -5.70 -0.22 -11.57
C GLN A 508 -6.70 -1.14 -12.27
N LYS A 509 -7.17 -0.78 -13.48
CA LYS A 509 -8.01 -1.66 -14.33
C LYS A 509 -7.27 -2.95 -14.70
N ILE A 510 -6.03 -2.86 -15.19
CA ILE A 510 -5.20 -4.04 -15.52
C ILE A 510 -4.98 -4.91 -14.27
N LEU A 511 -4.60 -4.27 -13.16
CA LEU A 511 -4.26 -4.98 -11.92
C LEU A 511 -5.51 -5.48 -11.17
N GLY A 512 -6.69 -4.88 -11.33
CA GLY A 512 -7.86 -5.16 -10.50
C GLY A 512 -7.67 -4.64 -9.07
N HIS A 513 -7.42 -3.34 -8.93
CA HIS A 513 -7.49 -2.61 -7.64
C HIS A 513 -8.71 -1.67 -7.63
N LEU A 514 -9.27 -1.45 -6.44
CA LEU A 514 -10.40 -0.53 -6.22
C LEU A 514 -9.92 0.93 -6.23
N GLU A 515 -10.63 1.82 -6.92
CA GLU A 515 -10.61 3.24 -6.62
C GLU A 515 -11.70 3.59 -5.59
N GLY A 516 -11.42 4.58 -4.75
CA GLY A 516 -12.26 5.01 -3.63
C GLY A 516 -13.52 5.80 -4.02
N SER A 517 -14.04 5.63 -5.24
CA SER A 517 -15.33 6.22 -5.63
C SER A 517 -16.15 5.22 -6.46
N THR A 518 -17.44 5.19 -6.19
CA THR A 518 -18.40 4.13 -6.54
C THR A 518 -18.77 4.06 -8.03
N VAL A 519 -18.03 4.75 -8.93
CA VAL A 519 -18.48 5.03 -10.31
C VAL A 519 -17.77 4.22 -11.39
N ASP A 520 -16.51 3.79 -11.21
CA ASP A 520 -15.83 2.96 -12.22
C ASP A 520 -15.92 1.48 -11.83
N ARG A 521 -17.15 0.92 -11.91
CA ARG A 521 -17.40 -0.50 -11.65
C ARG A 521 -16.82 -1.32 -12.80
N HIS A 522 -15.78 -2.10 -12.49
CA HIS A 522 -15.06 -3.03 -13.36
C HIS A 522 -15.98 -4.09 -13.98
N TYR A 523 -16.70 -3.69 -15.03
CA TYR A 523 -17.44 -4.57 -15.94
C TYR A 523 -17.18 -4.26 -17.42
N SER A 524 -16.32 -3.30 -17.75
CA SER A 524 -16.11 -2.92 -19.14
C SER A 524 -15.19 -3.92 -19.85
N ASP A 525 -15.81 -4.77 -20.65
CA ASP A 525 -15.24 -5.36 -21.88
C ASP A 525 -14.91 -4.30 -22.95
N HIS A 526 -14.91 -3.02 -22.60
CA HIS A 526 -14.55 -1.90 -23.44
C HIS A 526 -13.06 -1.56 -23.33
N GLY A 527 -12.45 -1.16 -24.45
CA GLY A 527 -11.05 -0.77 -24.51
C GLY A 527 -10.06 -1.95 -24.46
N LEU A 528 -10.51 -3.18 -24.73
CA LEU A 528 -9.64 -4.37 -24.72
C LEU A 528 -8.50 -4.29 -25.74
N LEU A 529 -8.73 -3.67 -26.90
CA LEU A 529 -7.69 -3.40 -27.90
C LEU A 529 -6.64 -2.41 -27.38
N GLU A 530 -7.06 -1.32 -26.73
CA GLU A 530 -6.13 -0.37 -26.10
C GLU A 530 -5.29 -1.06 -25.00
N LEU A 531 -5.93 -1.87 -24.16
CA LEU A 531 -5.22 -2.66 -23.15
C LEU A 531 -4.25 -3.66 -23.79
N LYS A 532 -4.60 -4.26 -24.93
CA LYS A 532 -3.71 -5.17 -25.68
C LYS A 532 -2.49 -4.41 -26.18
N ASP A 533 -2.68 -3.26 -26.83
CA ASP A 533 -1.59 -2.41 -27.33
C ASP A 533 -0.66 -1.98 -26.20
N ILE A 534 -1.22 -1.59 -25.05
CA ILE A 534 -0.44 -1.24 -23.85
C ILE A 534 0.39 -2.43 -23.37
N LEU A 535 -0.21 -3.62 -23.22
CA LEU A 535 0.53 -4.79 -22.73
C LEU A 535 1.58 -5.27 -23.73
N ASP A 536 1.30 -5.18 -25.03
CA ASP A 536 2.22 -5.55 -26.10
C ASP A 536 3.40 -4.57 -26.22
N SER A 537 3.21 -3.30 -25.88
CA SER A 537 4.29 -2.30 -25.94
C SER A 537 5.41 -2.52 -24.89
N LEU A 538 5.17 -3.37 -23.89
CA LEU A 538 6.10 -3.61 -22.80
C LEU A 538 7.18 -4.64 -23.20
N ASP A 539 8.43 -4.19 -23.24
CA ASP A 539 9.57 -5.08 -23.43
C ASP A 539 10.06 -5.70 -22.11
N TYR A 540 10.09 -7.03 -22.07
CA TYR A 540 10.60 -7.85 -20.97
C TYR A 540 11.92 -8.54 -21.30
N GLY A 541 12.44 -8.27 -22.50
CA GLY A 541 13.59 -8.92 -23.09
C GLY A 541 13.40 -10.40 -23.33
N ILE A 542 12.19 -10.88 -23.60
CA ILE A 542 11.92 -12.30 -23.90
C ILE A 542 12.21 -12.53 -25.39
N ILE A 543 13.12 -13.46 -25.70
CA ILE A 543 13.37 -13.89 -27.09
C ILE A 543 12.73 -15.25 -27.32
N VAL A 544 11.79 -15.29 -28.26
CA VAL A 544 11.10 -16.52 -28.68
C VAL A 544 11.77 -17.07 -29.95
N GLY A 545 11.94 -18.37 -30.02
CA GLY A 545 12.47 -19.06 -31.20
C GLY A 545 11.98 -20.50 -31.30
N GLY A 546 12.30 -21.14 -32.43
CA GLY A 546 11.99 -22.55 -32.68
C GLY A 546 13.20 -23.46 -32.43
N ASP A 547 12.94 -24.66 -31.91
CA ASP A 547 13.91 -25.76 -31.86
C ASP A 547 13.21 -27.00 -32.38
N ARG A 548 13.82 -27.70 -33.35
CA ARG A 548 13.24 -28.88 -34.03
C ARG A 548 12.86 -30.02 -33.08
N ARG A 549 13.38 -30.01 -31.85
CA ARG A 549 13.08 -31.01 -30.81
C ARG A 549 11.76 -30.76 -30.10
N PHE A 550 11.22 -29.55 -30.19
CA PHE A 550 9.96 -29.17 -29.57
C PHE A 550 8.97 -28.80 -30.67
N ASN A 551 7.74 -29.29 -30.54
CA ASN A 551 6.65 -28.97 -31.47
C ASN A 551 5.98 -27.62 -31.17
N PHE A 552 6.65 -26.76 -30.40
CA PHE A 552 6.13 -25.48 -29.96
C PHE A 552 7.28 -24.45 -29.85
N PRO A 553 6.98 -23.15 -29.98
CA PRO A 553 7.96 -22.09 -29.76
C PRO A 553 8.49 -22.10 -28.33
N ILE A 554 9.79 -21.86 -28.16
CA ILE A 554 10.47 -21.85 -26.87
C ILE A 554 11.15 -20.52 -26.63
N ILE A 555 11.42 -20.20 -25.37
CA ILE A 555 12.33 -19.11 -25.02
C ILE A 555 13.74 -19.59 -25.34
N THR A 556 14.44 -18.86 -26.20
CA THR A 556 15.82 -19.18 -26.61
C THR A 556 16.83 -18.35 -25.84
N GLY A 557 16.40 -17.25 -25.23
CA GLY A 557 17.23 -16.40 -24.39
C GLY A 557 16.52 -15.11 -24.00
N SER A 558 17.32 -14.11 -23.66
CA SER A 558 16.85 -12.76 -23.38
C SER A 558 17.69 -11.73 -24.14
N SER A 559 17.06 -10.63 -24.57
CA SER A 559 17.76 -9.51 -25.24
C SER A 559 18.67 -8.74 -24.30
N THR A 560 18.49 -8.89 -22.99
CA THR A 560 19.41 -8.35 -21.99
C THR A 560 20.68 -9.20 -21.98
N PRO A 561 21.86 -8.64 -22.27
CA PRO A 561 23.11 -9.38 -22.22
C PRO A 561 23.32 -9.92 -20.81
N LEU A 562 23.69 -11.20 -20.72
CA LEU A 562 24.22 -11.77 -19.49
C LEU A 562 25.72 -11.90 -19.69
N PHE A 563 26.45 -11.11 -18.93
CA PHE A 563 27.86 -11.34 -18.71
C PHE A 563 28.05 -12.66 -17.95
N THR A 564 29.20 -13.32 -18.12
CA THR A 564 29.56 -14.54 -17.38
C THR A 564 29.41 -14.26 -15.88
N THR A 565 28.74 -15.15 -15.14
CA THR A 565 28.41 -14.88 -13.75
C THR A 565 29.56 -15.24 -12.83
N LEU A 566 29.99 -14.30 -11.98
CA LEU A 566 30.93 -14.57 -10.89
C LEU A 566 30.15 -14.72 -9.58
N ASP A 567 30.22 -15.89 -8.98
CA ASP A 567 29.74 -16.14 -7.62
C ASP A 567 30.63 -15.40 -6.63
N LEU A 568 30.02 -14.46 -5.91
CA LEU A 568 30.70 -13.55 -5.01
C LEU A 568 30.46 -13.97 -3.56
N GLU A 569 31.53 -14.39 -2.89
CA GLU A 569 31.55 -14.67 -1.46
C GLU A 569 32.25 -13.55 -0.69
N VAL A 570 31.65 -13.13 0.41
CA VAL A 570 32.17 -12.07 1.27
C VAL A 570 32.27 -12.57 2.71
N ALA A 571 33.41 -12.33 3.32
CA ALA A 571 33.58 -12.42 4.76
C ALA A 571 33.32 -11.05 5.40
N LEU A 572 32.56 -11.03 6.49
CA LEU A 572 32.23 -9.81 7.23
C LEU A 572 32.92 -9.78 8.59
N SER A 573 33.28 -8.58 9.05
CA SER A 573 33.71 -8.33 10.43
C SER A 573 32.53 -8.30 11.40
N ASP A 574 32.81 -8.27 12.71
CA ASP A 574 31.80 -8.05 13.75
C ASP A 574 31.05 -6.71 13.58
N GLN A 575 31.66 -5.74 12.89
CA GLN A 575 31.09 -4.45 12.54
C GLN A 575 30.36 -4.46 11.18
N ARG A 576 30.22 -5.62 10.54
CA ARG A 576 29.57 -5.84 9.23
C ARG A 576 30.26 -5.17 8.05
N GLU A 577 31.56 -4.95 8.16
CA GLU A 577 32.41 -4.48 7.07
C GLU A 577 33.00 -5.66 6.30
N VAL A 578 33.33 -5.46 5.02
CA VAL A 578 33.94 -6.50 4.19
C VAL A 578 35.39 -6.71 4.66
N THR A 579 35.74 -7.94 5.08
CA THR A 579 37.11 -8.30 5.46
C THR A 579 37.84 -9.05 4.34
N ALA A 580 37.10 -9.84 3.55
CA ALA A 580 37.64 -10.60 2.43
C ALA A 580 36.56 -10.82 1.36
N VAL A 581 36.98 -10.90 0.10
CA VAL A 581 36.13 -11.15 -1.07
C VAL A 581 36.73 -12.27 -1.90
N SER A 582 35.89 -13.19 -2.38
CA SER A 582 36.22 -14.19 -3.39
C SER A 582 35.19 -14.13 -4.50
N LEU A 583 35.67 -14.03 -5.75
CA LEU A 583 34.91 -14.08 -6.98
C LEU A 583 35.30 -15.35 -7.71
N ARG A 584 34.34 -16.24 -7.89
CA ARG A 584 34.53 -17.51 -8.59
C ARG A 584 33.67 -17.55 -9.83
N ASP A 585 34.18 -18.09 -10.93
CA ASP A 585 33.34 -18.35 -12.09
C ASP A 585 32.25 -19.35 -11.72
N ALA A 586 30.99 -18.98 -11.92
CA ALA A 586 29.86 -19.82 -11.47
C ALA A 586 29.70 -21.12 -12.26
N GLU A 587 30.37 -21.26 -13.41
CA GLU A 587 30.34 -22.47 -14.24
C GLU A 587 31.55 -23.37 -14.00
N THR A 588 32.75 -22.81 -13.82
CA THR A 588 33.99 -23.60 -13.61
C THR A 588 34.42 -23.73 -12.15
N ASP A 589 33.85 -22.93 -11.24
CA ASP A 589 34.28 -22.77 -9.83
C ASP A 589 35.75 -22.31 -9.69
N GLU A 590 36.33 -21.78 -10.77
CA GLU A 590 37.68 -21.22 -10.77
C GLU A 590 37.67 -19.84 -10.12
N ILE A 591 38.68 -19.56 -9.30
CA ILE A 591 38.82 -18.29 -8.62
C ILE A 591 39.31 -17.25 -9.63
N VAL A 592 38.44 -16.31 -10.00
CA VAL A 592 38.73 -15.20 -10.91
C VAL A 592 39.40 -14.05 -10.16
N PHE A 593 39.04 -13.85 -8.90
CA PHE A 593 39.67 -12.87 -8.02
C PHE A 593 39.43 -13.22 -6.55
N GLU A 594 40.46 -13.11 -5.72
CA GLU A 594 40.32 -13.22 -4.27
C GLU A 594 41.25 -12.23 -3.57
N SER A 595 40.77 -11.62 -2.49
CA SER A 595 41.60 -10.72 -1.70
C SER A 595 41.08 -10.49 -0.30
N ARG A 596 42.01 -10.22 0.63
CA ARG A 596 41.75 -9.65 1.95
C ARG A 596 41.93 -8.14 1.94
N ILE A 597 41.05 -7.44 2.62
CA ILE A 597 41.18 -5.99 2.81
C ILE A 597 42.22 -5.72 3.89
N SER A 598 43.24 -4.95 3.54
CA SER A 598 44.35 -4.63 4.45
C SER A 598 43.86 -3.90 5.70
N GLY A 599 44.41 -4.26 6.87
CA GLY A 599 44.04 -3.66 8.16
C GLY A 599 42.79 -4.25 8.83
N GLN A 600 42.08 -5.21 8.21
CA GLN A 600 40.99 -5.94 8.85
C GLN A 600 41.37 -7.39 9.16
N ASN A 601 41.01 -7.88 10.35
CA ASN A 601 41.25 -9.28 10.71
C ASN A 601 40.25 -10.18 9.96
N ALA A 602 40.76 -10.96 9.00
CA ALA A 602 39.95 -11.96 8.31
C ALA A 602 39.51 -13.08 9.28
N PRO A 603 38.30 -13.64 9.12
CA PRO A 603 37.85 -14.76 9.96
C PRO A 603 38.78 -15.97 9.81
N SER A 604 38.98 -16.71 10.91
CA SER A 604 39.91 -17.85 11.04
C SER A 604 39.61 -19.07 10.17
N ALA A 605 38.67 -18.96 9.21
CA ALA A 605 38.35 -20.03 8.29
C ALA A 605 39.50 -20.21 7.28
N ALA A 606 39.92 -21.47 7.08
CA ALA A 606 41.09 -21.84 6.28
C ALA A 606 41.10 -21.25 4.85
N GLN A 607 39.92 -20.99 4.27
CA GLN A 607 39.79 -20.48 2.90
C GLN A 607 40.29 -19.04 2.69
N TRP A 608 40.49 -18.23 3.75
CA TRP A 608 40.87 -16.82 3.63
C TRP A 608 42.31 -16.52 4.07
N CYS A 609 42.99 -17.49 4.69
CA CYS A 609 44.31 -17.30 5.31
C CYS A 609 45.43 -17.12 4.27
N GLU A 610 45.27 -17.66 3.06
CA GLU A 610 46.27 -17.64 1.97
C GLU A 610 46.01 -16.54 0.92
N CYS A 611 44.90 -15.80 1.00
CA CYS A 611 44.55 -14.80 0.00
C CYS A 611 45.47 -13.55 0.07
N PRO A 612 45.80 -12.93 -1.09
CA PRO A 612 46.60 -11.71 -1.14
C PRO A 612 45.86 -10.53 -0.50
N SER A 613 46.60 -9.64 0.17
CA SER A 613 46.02 -8.45 0.81
C SER A 613 46.12 -7.23 -0.11
N LEU A 614 44.99 -6.55 -0.33
CA LEU A 614 44.89 -5.31 -1.11
C LEU A 614 44.19 -4.23 -0.29
N ASP A 615 44.34 -2.97 -0.70
CA ASP A 615 43.57 -1.87 -0.13
C ASP A 615 42.10 -1.93 -0.56
N ALA A 616 41.20 -1.39 0.27
CA ALA A 616 39.75 -1.44 0.03
C ALA A 616 39.35 -0.78 -1.30
N VAL A 617 40.02 0.32 -1.68
CA VAL A 617 39.78 1.02 -2.94
C VAL A 617 40.18 0.17 -4.15
N ASP A 618 41.30 -0.54 -4.05
CA ASP A 618 41.81 -1.37 -5.15
C ASP A 618 40.95 -2.62 -5.33
N VAL A 619 40.48 -3.22 -4.24
CA VAL A 619 39.48 -4.30 -4.28
C VAL A 619 38.21 -3.81 -4.96
N ALA A 620 37.70 -2.63 -4.59
CA ALA A 620 36.49 -2.06 -5.20
C ALA A 620 36.65 -1.81 -6.71
N LYS A 621 37.78 -1.22 -7.12
CA LYS A 621 38.09 -0.97 -8.55
C LYS A 621 38.23 -2.26 -9.34
N GLN A 622 38.84 -3.29 -8.76
CA GLN A 622 38.99 -4.58 -9.42
C GLN A 622 37.64 -5.26 -9.62
N ILE A 623 36.76 -5.23 -8.61
CA ILE A 623 35.39 -5.75 -8.75
C ILE A 623 34.62 -4.94 -9.81
N GLN A 624 34.74 -3.61 -9.84
CA GLN A 624 34.10 -2.76 -10.85
C GLN A 624 34.63 -2.97 -12.27
N SER A 625 35.94 -3.23 -12.42
CA SER A 625 36.53 -3.61 -13.70
C SER A 625 35.95 -4.94 -14.20
N LEU A 626 35.81 -5.91 -13.29
CA LEU A 626 35.20 -7.20 -13.59
C LEU A 626 33.71 -7.06 -13.94
N THR A 627 32.96 -6.13 -13.34
CA THR A 627 31.54 -5.93 -13.70
C THR A 627 31.31 -5.40 -15.12
N GLN A 628 32.34 -4.91 -15.80
CA GLN A 628 32.26 -4.54 -17.23
C GLN A 628 32.21 -5.77 -18.15
N GLN A 629 32.71 -6.92 -17.66
CA GLN A 629 32.87 -8.15 -18.44
C GLN A 629 32.06 -9.32 -17.85
N TYR A 630 31.69 -9.23 -16.57
CA TYR A 630 31.07 -10.28 -15.76
C TYR A 630 29.83 -9.74 -15.02
N SER A 631 28.85 -10.61 -14.75
CA SER A 631 27.69 -10.29 -13.91
C SER A 631 27.97 -10.84 -12.51
N LEU A 632 27.68 -10.09 -11.45
CA LEU A 632 27.92 -10.59 -10.09
C LEU A 632 26.70 -11.31 -9.54
N THR A 633 26.88 -12.53 -9.05
CA THR A 633 25.89 -13.19 -8.18
C THR A 633 26.13 -12.70 -6.76
N LEU A 634 25.26 -11.80 -6.30
CA LEU A 634 25.38 -11.18 -4.99
C LEU A 634 25.21 -12.21 -3.85
N PRO A 635 25.86 -12.00 -2.68
CA PRO A 635 25.75 -12.88 -1.54
C PRO A 635 24.31 -13.10 -1.08
N ALA A 636 23.99 -14.30 -0.60
CA ALA A 636 22.64 -14.62 -0.13
C ALA A 636 22.18 -13.79 1.10
N SER A 637 23.12 -13.22 1.85
CA SER A 637 22.84 -12.36 3.01
C SER A 637 22.61 -10.92 2.57
N GLU A 638 21.49 -10.30 2.99
CA GLU A 638 21.24 -8.86 2.77
C GLU A 638 22.36 -8.00 3.38
N GLU A 639 22.95 -8.44 4.49
CA GLU A 639 24.02 -7.71 5.17
C GLU A 639 25.32 -7.73 4.35
N ALA A 640 25.66 -8.89 3.78
CA ALA A 640 26.83 -9.03 2.92
C ALA A 640 26.67 -8.29 1.58
N THR A 641 25.46 -8.31 1.00
CA THR A 641 25.15 -7.52 -0.20
C THR A 641 25.32 -6.02 0.06
N ALA A 642 24.76 -5.52 1.17
CA ALA A 642 24.86 -4.10 1.51
C ALA A 642 26.29 -3.66 1.84
N ALA A 643 27.08 -4.51 2.52
CA ALA A 643 28.48 -4.24 2.81
C ALA A 643 29.32 -4.17 1.52
N LEU A 644 29.07 -5.08 0.58
CA LEU A 644 29.70 -5.06 -0.74
C LEU A 644 29.30 -3.82 -1.55
N GLU A 645 28.02 -3.48 -1.62
CA GLU A 645 27.55 -2.26 -2.29
C GLU A 645 28.25 -1.03 -1.69
N HIS A 646 28.43 -0.99 -0.36
CA HIS A 646 29.18 0.06 0.32
C HIS A 646 30.68 0.08 -0.05
N LEU A 647 31.32 -1.08 -0.19
CA LEU A 647 32.71 -1.17 -0.65
C LEU A 647 32.86 -0.60 -2.07
N LEU A 648 31.93 -0.93 -2.97
CA LEU A 648 31.97 -0.49 -4.37
C LEU A 648 31.83 1.02 -4.54
N ILE A 649 31.23 1.73 -3.57
CA ILE A 649 31.19 3.20 -3.56
C ILE A 649 32.61 3.79 -3.57
N LEU A 650 33.61 3.10 -3.00
CA LEU A 650 35.00 3.59 -2.95
C LEU A 650 35.68 3.68 -4.32
N ALA A 651 35.13 3.02 -5.35
CA ALA A 651 35.64 3.07 -6.71
C ALA A 651 34.88 4.05 -7.62
N ASP A 652 33.71 4.53 -7.21
CA ASP A 652 32.77 5.29 -8.04
C ASP A 652 33.08 6.80 -8.08
N ASP A 653 33.64 7.28 -9.20
CA ASP A 653 33.67 8.71 -9.55
C ASP A 653 32.82 9.06 -10.81
N LYS A 654 32.30 8.09 -11.59
CA LYS A 654 31.45 8.36 -12.77
C LYS A 654 30.38 7.28 -13.03
N PRO A 655 29.12 7.66 -13.35
CA PRO A 655 28.07 6.69 -13.67
C PRO A 655 28.28 6.02 -15.04
N LEU A 656 28.23 4.68 -15.06
CA LEU A 656 28.16 3.84 -16.27
C LEU A 656 26.77 3.96 -16.93
N HIS A 657 26.52 5.03 -17.69
CA HIS A 657 25.36 5.10 -18.57
C HIS A 657 25.81 5.39 -20.01
N ASN A 658 26.19 4.33 -20.73
CA ASN A 658 26.35 4.40 -22.19
C ASN A 658 24.98 4.17 -22.83
N SER A 659 24.36 5.25 -23.29
CA SER A 659 23.20 5.17 -24.17
C SER A 659 23.64 4.63 -25.54
N GLY A 660 23.57 3.31 -25.73
CA GLY A 660 23.74 2.69 -27.04
C GLY A 660 22.57 3.07 -27.95
N CYS A 661 22.78 4.04 -28.83
CA CYS A 661 21.87 4.28 -29.95
C CYS A 661 22.12 3.20 -31.01
N ARG A 662 21.04 2.53 -31.42
CA ARG A 662 21.02 1.43 -32.38
C ARG A 662 21.49 1.92 -33.77
N ASP A 663 22.59 1.36 -34.26
CA ASP A 663 22.98 1.45 -35.67
C ASP A 663 21.98 0.68 -36.55
N GLY A 664 21.53 1.34 -37.61
CA GLY A 664 20.74 0.78 -38.70
C GLY A 664 21.63 0.12 -39.75
N VAL A 665 21.17 -1.04 -40.21
CA VAL A 665 21.79 -1.99 -41.14
C VAL A 665 22.13 -1.42 -42.54
N ASP A 666 23.40 -1.58 -42.92
CA ASP A 666 24.04 -1.87 -44.22
C ASP A 666 23.34 -1.55 -45.57
N ARG A 667 24.09 -0.86 -46.46
CA ARG A 667 24.42 -1.36 -47.82
C ARG A 667 25.83 -0.94 -48.27
N ARG A 668 26.62 -1.94 -48.68
CA ARG A 668 27.99 -1.92 -49.22
C ARG A 668 28.04 -1.46 -50.70
N ASN A 669 29.08 -0.70 -51.08
CA ASN A 669 30.24 -1.10 -51.93
C ASN A 669 30.83 0.06 -52.77
N ASP A 670 32.02 0.49 -52.32
CA ASP A 670 33.32 0.47 -53.00
C ASP A 670 33.72 1.47 -54.12
N LYS A 671 34.88 2.10 -53.82
CA LYS A 671 35.95 2.73 -54.63
C LYS A 671 35.84 4.17 -55.15
N SER A 672 36.61 5.01 -54.45
CA SER A 672 37.20 6.31 -54.80
C SER A 672 38.28 6.15 -55.91
N PRO A 673 38.84 7.21 -56.55
CA PRO A 673 39.06 8.53 -55.93
C PRO A 673 38.96 9.79 -56.83
N PHE A 674 38.84 10.91 -56.11
CA PHE A 674 39.06 12.31 -56.51
C PHE A 674 37.98 13.05 -57.33
N GLU A 675 37.46 14.10 -56.64
CA GLU A 675 36.81 15.35 -57.08
C GLU A 675 35.38 15.52 -56.55
N LEU A 676 35.30 16.05 -55.32
CA LEU A 676 34.06 16.38 -54.62
C LEU A 676 33.44 17.67 -55.18
N GLY A 677 32.47 17.53 -56.08
CA GLY A 677 31.45 18.55 -56.34
C GLY A 677 30.43 18.61 -55.18
N PRO A 678 30.00 19.80 -54.72
CA PRO A 678 29.13 19.90 -53.57
C PRO A 678 27.68 19.56 -53.95
N HIS A 679 27.18 18.48 -53.37
CA HIS A 679 25.76 18.15 -53.40
C HIS A 679 24.95 19.17 -52.61
N ARG A 680 23.84 19.58 -53.22
CA ARG A 680 22.79 20.48 -52.73
C ARG A 680 22.69 20.57 -51.20
N GLU A 681 22.94 21.80 -50.75
CA GLU A 681 22.67 22.33 -49.42
C GLU A 681 21.31 21.87 -48.89
N VAL A 682 21.32 21.14 -47.78
CA VAL A 682 20.30 21.39 -46.76
C VAL A 682 20.64 22.78 -46.26
N GLU A 683 19.77 23.76 -46.57
CA GLU A 683 19.90 25.13 -46.11
C GLU A 683 20.30 25.12 -44.64
N THR A 684 21.57 25.43 -44.43
CA THR A 684 22.00 26.05 -43.19
C THR A 684 21.12 27.28 -43.08
N LEU A 685 20.21 27.33 -42.11
CA LEU A 685 19.64 28.59 -41.64
C LEU A 685 20.77 29.36 -40.92
N THR A 686 21.75 29.78 -41.71
CA THR A 686 22.60 30.93 -41.48
C THR A 686 21.65 32.12 -41.38
N GLY A 687 21.45 32.62 -40.15
CA GLY A 687 20.51 33.72 -39.88
C GLY A 687 19.98 33.80 -38.45
N LYS A 688 20.26 32.82 -37.57
CA LYS A 688 19.71 32.84 -36.19
C LYS A 688 20.44 33.74 -35.19
N ASP A 689 21.63 34.24 -35.48
CA ASP A 689 22.30 35.20 -34.59
C ASP A 689 21.90 36.66 -34.85
N GLU A 690 21.37 37.00 -36.03
CA GLU A 690 20.90 38.37 -36.32
C GLU A 690 19.46 38.65 -35.82
N LEU A 691 18.64 37.61 -35.58
CA LEU A 691 17.28 37.79 -35.05
C LEU A 691 17.21 37.96 -33.52
N ARG A 692 18.31 37.74 -32.79
CA ARG A 692 18.37 37.85 -31.31
C ARG A 692 18.78 39.24 -30.82
N THR A 693 19.34 40.07 -31.69
CA THR A 693 19.83 41.43 -31.40
C THR A 693 18.75 42.52 -31.55
N ALA A 694 17.57 42.20 -32.08
CA ALA A 694 16.46 43.14 -32.15
C ALA A 694 15.81 43.36 -30.77
N ALA A 695 15.54 44.62 -30.41
CA ALA A 695 14.85 44.97 -29.17
C ALA A 695 13.41 44.42 -29.16
N LEU A 696 13.20 43.30 -28.47
CA LEU A 696 11.89 42.72 -28.24
C LEU A 696 11.00 43.68 -27.43
N ARG A 697 9.75 43.85 -27.87
CA ARG A 697 8.77 44.77 -27.27
C ARG A 697 7.42 44.10 -27.03
N GLN A 698 6.56 44.73 -26.23
CA GLN A 698 5.19 44.29 -26.01
C GLN A 698 4.47 44.07 -27.35
N GLY A 699 3.77 42.94 -27.48
CA GLY A 699 3.06 42.55 -28.71
C GLY A 699 3.90 41.70 -29.67
N ASP A 700 5.18 41.46 -29.41
CA ASP A 700 5.97 40.51 -30.20
C ASP A 700 5.58 39.06 -29.89
N VAL A 701 5.49 38.25 -30.94
CA VAL A 701 5.30 36.80 -30.85
C VAL A 701 6.66 36.13 -30.99
N VAL A 702 7.00 35.29 -30.02
CA VAL A 702 8.28 34.60 -29.91
C VAL A 702 8.08 33.10 -29.80
N LEU A 703 9.09 32.33 -30.17
CA LEU A 703 9.12 30.89 -29.94
C LEU A 703 9.80 30.61 -28.60
N CYS A 704 9.01 30.17 -27.61
CA CYS A 704 9.43 29.97 -26.23
C CYS A 704 9.25 28.51 -25.80
N ALA A 705 10.28 27.92 -25.18
CA ALA A 705 10.19 26.63 -24.53
C ALA A 705 9.67 26.83 -23.10
N PHE A 706 8.41 26.47 -22.85
CA PHE A 706 7.81 26.65 -21.52
C PHE A 706 8.06 25.42 -20.64
N PRO A 707 8.41 25.59 -19.36
CA PRO A 707 8.55 24.46 -18.43
C PRO A 707 7.18 23.80 -18.22
N THR A 708 7.08 22.51 -18.53
CA THR A 708 5.89 21.72 -18.22
C THR A 708 5.91 21.36 -16.73
N ARG A 709 4.78 21.52 -16.03
CA ARG A 709 4.61 21.05 -14.63
C ARG A 709 4.73 19.53 -14.46
N SER A 710 4.90 18.78 -15.55
CA SER A 710 5.17 17.35 -15.54
C SER A 710 6.67 17.11 -15.64
N ALA A 711 7.23 16.39 -14.67
CA ALA A 711 8.61 15.88 -14.70
C ALA A 711 8.85 14.81 -15.80
N ASN A 712 7.83 14.51 -16.63
CA ASN A 712 7.80 13.37 -17.56
C ASN A 712 7.58 13.76 -19.04
N ALA A 713 7.84 15.00 -19.46
CA ALA A 713 7.75 15.34 -20.88
C ALA A 713 9.13 15.28 -21.56
N ASN A 714 9.18 14.75 -22.78
CA ASN A 714 10.26 14.99 -23.75
C ASN A 714 10.67 16.48 -23.71
N ALA A 715 11.95 16.78 -23.97
CA ALA A 715 12.51 18.13 -23.94
C ALA A 715 11.50 19.18 -24.43
N PRO A 716 11.29 20.29 -23.69
CA PRO A 716 10.16 21.19 -23.90
C PRO A 716 10.13 21.65 -25.37
N SER A 717 9.10 21.22 -26.10
CA SER A 717 8.92 21.66 -27.48
C SER A 717 8.69 23.17 -27.48
N PRO A 718 9.46 23.94 -28.26
CA PRO A 718 9.31 25.39 -28.30
C PRO A 718 7.98 25.73 -28.97
N ARG A 719 7.18 26.58 -28.33
CA ARG A 719 5.82 26.96 -28.75
C ARG A 719 5.69 28.48 -28.89
N PRO A 720 4.69 28.98 -29.64
CA PRO A 720 4.43 30.42 -29.68
C PRO A 720 4.15 30.97 -28.27
N GLY A 721 4.75 32.11 -27.96
CA GLY A 721 4.53 32.89 -26.75
C GLY A 721 4.38 34.36 -27.11
N LEU A 722 3.54 35.09 -26.38
CA LEU A 722 3.27 36.50 -26.62
C LEU A 722 3.91 37.35 -25.53
N ILE A 723 4.74 38.34 -25.92
CA ILE A 723 5.35 39.26 -24.97
C ILE A 723 4.31 40.28 -24.51
N ILE A 724 4.01 40.24 -23.22
CA ILE A 724 3.06 41.11 -22.54
C ILE A 724 3.74 42.37 -22.03
N ASP A 725 4.92 42.23 -21.42
CA ASP A 725 5.65 43.34 -20.82
C ASP A 725 7.13 42.97 -20.59
N THR A 726 7.95 43.92 -20.15
CA THR A 726 9.34 43.70 -19.73
C THR A 726 9.52 44.12 -18.28
N ARG A 727 10.08 43.25 -17.44
CA ARG A 727 10.31 43.52 -16.02
C ARG A 727 11.79 43.38 -15.66
N THR A 728 12.28 44.19 -14.73
CA THR A 728 13.65 44.08 -14.21
C THR A 728 13.59 43.60 -12.77
N LEU A 729 14.22 42.45 -12.49
CA LEU A 729 14.30 41.85 -11.16
C LEU A 729 15.77 41.58 -10.83
N ALA A 730 16.24 42.04 -9.67
CA ALA A 730 17.61 41.84 -9.19
C ALA A 730 18.71 42.19 -10.23
N GLY A 731 18.51 43.26 -11.00
CA GLY A 731 19.46 43.71 -12.03
C GLY A 731 19.41 42.95 -13.36
N GLN A 732 18.57 41.91 -13.48
CA GLN A 732 18.37 41.15 -14.71
C GLN A 732 17.02 41.49 -15.35
N THR A 733 17.00 41.64 -16.68
CA THR A 733 15.79 41.95 -17.44
C THR A 733 15.10 40.67 -17.90
N TYR A 734 13.81 40.56 -17.59
CA TYR A 734 12.92 39.45 -17.94
C TYR A 734 11.80 39.93 -18.86
N LEU A 735 11.38 39.06 -19.78
CA LEU A 735 10.20 39.23 -20.61
C LEU A 735 9.03 38.53 -19.94
N ASP A 736 7.91 39.22 -19.75
CA ASP A 736 6.64 38.64 -19.31
C ASP A 736 5.95 38.01 -20.52
N VAL A 737 5.99 36.67 -20.61
CA VAL A 737 5.53 35.93 -21.79
C VAL A 737 4.27 35.13 -21.44
N ALA A 738 3.18 35.39 -22.17
CA ALA A 738 1.94 34.63 -22.11
C ALA A 738 2.02 33.35 -22.97
N TRP A 739 1.42 32.27 -22.46
CA TRP A 739 1.46 30.95 -23.08
C TRP A 739 0.57 30.88 -24.33
N GLY A 740 1.13 30.42 -25.45
CA GLY A 740 0.41 30.20 -26.71
C GLY A 740 0.16 28.72 -27.02
N GLY A 741 -1.01 28.42 -27.56
CA GLY A 741 -1.39 27.08 -28.02
C GLY A 741 -2.40 27.12 -29.17
N PRO A 742 -2.64 26.00 -29.85
CA PRO A 742 -3.66 25.94 -30.89
C PRO A 742 -5.04 26.27 -30.32
N MET A 743 -5.90 26.89 -31.12
CA MET A 743 -7.30 27.08 -30.74
C MET A 743 -8.02 25.73 -30.65
N GLU A 744 -8.91 25.61 -29.67
CA GLU A 744 -9.80 24.45 -29.46
C GLU A 744 -11.23 24.87 -29.81
N ASP A 745 -12.14 23.91 -30.05
CA ASP A 745 -13.55 24.19 -30.41
C ASP A 745 -14.36 24.87 -29.28
N SER A 746 -13.79 24.99 -28.08
CA SER A 746 -14.38 25.77 -26.99
C SER A 746 -14.11 27.27 -27.21
N GLY A 747 -15.17 28.09 -27.14
CA GLY A 747 -15.07 29.53 -27.41
C GLY A 747 -13.98 30.26 -26.60
N VAL A 748 -13.46 31.35 -27.15
CA VAL A 748 -12.34 32.13 -26.57
C VAL A 748 -12.79 32.85 -25.30
N ALA A 749 -12.12 32.60 -24.18
CA ALA A 749 -12.42 33.27 -22.93
C ALA A 749 -11.96 34.75 -22.95
N PRO A 750 -12.58 35.66 -22.17
CA PRO A 750 -12.26 37.10 -22.20
C PRO A 750 -10.81 37.48 -21.88
N HIS A 751 -10.05 36.57 -21.24
CA HIS A 751 -8.65 36.75 -20.88
C HIS A 751 -7.69 36.03 -21.85
N GLU A 752 -8.19 35.52 -22.97
CA GLU A 752 -7.41 34.87 -24.01
C GLU A 752 -7.46 35.71 -25.29
N LEU A 753 -6.28 35.97 -25.88
CA LEU A 753 -6.19 36.62 -27.18
C LEU A 753 -6.13 35.54 -28.26
N ALA A 754 -7.10 35.53 -29.18
CA ALA A 754 -7.13 34.60 -30.30
C ALA A 754 -6.70 35.28 -31.61
N LEU A 755 -5.74 34.66 -32.30
CA LEU A 755 -5.33 35.00 -33.66
C LEU A 755 -5.86 33.94 -34.62
N SER A 756 -6.98 34.25 -35.28
CA SER A 756 -7.65 33.39 -36.26
C SER A 756 -7.86 34.06 -37.61
N CYS A 757 -7.69 35.38 -37.68
CA CYS A 757 -7.84 36.14 -38.92
C CYS A 757 -6.57 35.99 -39.77
N PRO A 758 -6.67 35.64 -41.07
CA PRO A 758 -5.51 35.39 -41.93
C PRO A 758 -4.49 36.54 -41.96
N ASN A 759 -4.95 37.79 -42.00
CA ASN A 759 -4.05 38.96 -42.00
C ASN A 759 -3.24 39.09 -40.70
N GLU A 760 -3.86 38.82 -39.54
CA GLU A 760 -3.19 38.91 -38.25
C GLU A 760 -2.22 37.75 -38.02
N MET A 761 -2.58 36.55 -38.50
CA MET A 761 -1.70 35.38 -38.46
C MET A 761 -0.47 35.58 -39.35
N LEU A 762 -0.61 36.27 -40.48
CA LEU A 762 0.49 36.58 -41.39
C LEU A 762 1.47 37.59 -40.77
N GLU A 763 0.97 38.64 -40.09
CA GLU A 763 1.82 39.61 -39.36
C GLU A 763 2.49 39.00 -38.12
N ALA A 764 1.77 38.13 -37.40
CA ALA A 764 2.30 37.39 -36.26
C ALA A 764 3.22 36.22 -36.66
N LYS A 765 3.26 35.87 -37.95
CA LYS A 765 3.93 34.70 -38.54
C LYS A 765 3.61 33.40 -37.80
N VAL A 766 2.32 33.13 -37.61
CA VAL A 766 1.84 31.90 -37.00
C VAL A 766 1.00 31.11 -38.01
N ASP A 767 1.42 29.88 -38.31
CA ASP A 767 0.83 29.07 -39.39
C ASP A 767 -0.50 28.41 -39.01
N THR A 768 -0.81 28.36 -37.71
CA THR A 768 -2.04 27.78 -37.15
C THR A 768 -2.74 28.77 -36.27
N ALA A 769 -4.08 28.76 -36.29
CA ALA A 769 -4.86 29.66 -35.46
C ALA A 769 -4.53 29.40 -33.98
N THR A 770 -4.05 30.43 -33.30
CA THR A 770 -3.35 30.32 -32.01
C THR A 770 -4.00 31.24 -30.97
N ARG A 771 -4.22 30.70 -29.77
CA ARG A 771 -4.69 31.43 -28.60
C ARG A 771 -3.56 31.68 -27.62
N PHE A 772 -3.50 32.90 -27.07
CA PHE A 772 -2.56 33.29 -26.01
C PHE A 772 -3.30 33.53 -24.70
N ASN A 773 -3.02 32.73 -23.68
CA ASN A 773 -3.67 32.85 -22.38
C ASN A 773 -2.93 33.85 -21.48
N THR A 774 -3.51 35.04 -21.27
CA THR A 774 -2.88 36.12 -20.50
C THR A 774 -2.89 35.92 -18.98
N ARG A 775 -3.58 34.87 -18.48
CA ARG A 775 -3.49 34.42 -17.07
C ARG A 775 -2.33 33.44 -16.85
N ARG A 776 -1.86 32.77 -17.90
CA ARG A 776 -0.72 31.85 -17.84
C ARG A 776 0.52 32.55 -18.37
N ARG A 777 1.19 33.27 -17.47
CA ARG A 777 2.36 34.09 -17.74
C ARG A 777 3.59 33.58 -17.01
N VAL A 778 4.77 33.77 -17.61
CA VAL A 778 6.05 33.42 -17.00
C VAL A 778 7.12 34.44 -17.36
N LEU A 779 8.07 34.67 -16.46
CA LEU A 779 9.19 35.58 -16.68
C LEU A 779 10.38 34.82 -17.29
N VAL A 780 10.68 35.12 -18.55
CA VAL A 780 11.80 34.52 -19.31
C VAL A 780 12.97 35.50 -19.32
N PRO A 781 14.20 35.11 -18.95
CA PRO A 781 15.33 36.03 -19.05
C PRO A 781 15.53 36.48 -20.50
N LYS A 782 15.67 37.79 -20.74
CA LYS A 782 15.76 38.38 -22.09
C LYS A 782 16.87 37.75 -22.96
N ASN A 783 17.95 37.30 -22.32
CA ASN A 783 19.13 36.71 -22.97
C ASN A 783 19.18 35.17 -22.88
N SER A 784 18.09 34.50 -22.48
CA SER A 784 18.10 33.04 -22.29
C SER A 784 18.17 32.29 -23.62
N LYS A 785 19.27 31.56 -23.86
CA LYS A 785 19.42 30.69 -25.04
C LYS A 785 18.64 29.37 -24.94
N CYS A 786 18.22 29.02 -23.72
CA CYS A 786 17.53 27.76 -23.43
C CYS A 786 16.01 27.86 -23.61
N TYR A 787 15.43 29.00 -23.24
CA TYR A 787 13.98 29.17 -23.23
C TYR A 787 13.46 30.07 -24.37
N LEU A 788 14.29 30.98 -24.90
CA LEU A 788 13.91 31.88 -25.99
C LEU A 788 14.64 31.49 -27.29
N HIS A 789 13.91 30.91 -28.24
CA HIS A 789 14.52 30.33 -29.44
C HIS A 789 14.57 31.30 -30.62
N ALA A 790 13.50 32.04 -30.89
CA ALA A 790 13.42 32.98 -32.02
C ALA A 790 12.26 33.99 -31.85
N ARG A 791 12.32 35.13 -32.55
CA ARG A 791 11.16 36.01 -32.78
C ARG A 791 10.43 35.54 -34.04
N LEU A 792 9.11 35.41 -33.97
CA LEU A 792 8.25 35.02 -35.09
C LEU A 792 7.72 36.27 -35.80
N GLY A 793 6.94 37.10 -35.11
CA GLY A 793 6.28 38.28 -35.69
C GLY A 793 5.83 39.29 -34.64
N HIS A 794 4.88 40.14 -34.99
CA HIS A 794 4.31 41.15 -34.11
C HIS A 794 2.79 41.22 -34.30
N LEU A 795 2.06 41.51 -33.23
CA LEU A 795 0.62 41.73 -33.31
C LEU A 795 0.28 42.96 -34.16
N SER A 796 -0.78 42.85 -34.96
CA SER A 796 -1.38 43.99 -35.67
C SER A 796 -1.87 45.06 -34.68
N GLY A 797 -2.08 46.30 -35.15
CA GLY A 797 -2.61 47.38 -34.31
C GLY A 797 -3.94 47.03 -33.62
N GLY A 798 -4.81 46.28 -34.31
CA GLY A 798 -6.06 45.74 -33.74
C GLY A 798 -5.85 44.62 -32.72
N GLY A 799 -4.83 43.76 -32.93
CA GLY A 799 -4.41 42.75 -31.96
C GLY A 799 -3.87 43.35 -30.66
N VAL A 800 -3.11 44.45 -30.75
CA VAL A 800 -2.57 45.15 -29.58
C VAL A 800 -3.69 45.82 -28.75
N ALA A 801 -4.73 46.35 -29.39
CA ALA A 801 -5.89 46.90 -28.68
C ALA A 801 -6.64 45.82 -27.89
N ARG A 802 -6.94 44.67 -28.53
CA ARG A 802 -7.58 43.52 -27.87
C ARG A 802 -6.72 42.93 -26.75
N LEU A 803 -5.39 42.94 -26.90
CA LEU A 803 -4.48 42.51 -25.84
C LEU A 803 -4.67 43.32 -24.55
N ARG A 804 -4.87 44.64 -24.65
CA ARG A 804 -5.12 45.49 -23.47
C ARG A 804 -6.42 45.11 -22.77
N GLU A 805 -7.49 44.85 -23.52
CA GLU A 805 -8.76 44.37 -22.97
C GLU A 805 -8.61 43.01 -22.29
N CYS A 806 -7.91 42.06 -22.92
CA CYS A 806 -7.62 40.75 -22.34
C CYS A 806 -6.85 40.86 -21.02
N LEU A 807 -5.89 41.80 -20.92
CA LEU A 807 -5.12 42.03 -19.69
C LEU A 807 -5.98 42.61 -18.55
N ILE A 808 -6.95 43.48 -18.85
CA ILE A 808 -7.92 43.96 -17.87
C ILE A 808 -8.75 42.79 -17.32
N HIS A 809 -9.21 41.89 -18.19
CA HIS A 809 -9.96 40.69 -17.78
C HIS A 809 -9.10 39.60 -17.10
N ALA A 810 -7.80 39.57 -17.39
CA ALA A 810 -6.87 38.68 -16.72
C ALA A 810 -6.75 39.00 -15.22
N GLY A 811 -6.84 40.28 -14.86
CA GLY A 811 -6.64 40.80 -13.51
C GLY A 811 -5.16 40.87 -13.13
N ASP A 812 -4.90 41.01 -11.83
CA ASP A 812 -3.53 41.06 -11.29
C ASP A 812 -2.90 39.66 -11.28
N VAL A 813 -1.98 39.43 -12.23
CA VAL A 813 -1.19 38.20 -12.31
C VAL A 813 0.27 38.56 -12.08
N SER A 814 0.88 37.90 -11.10
CA SER A 814 2.31 38.00 -10.77
C SER A 814 3.06 36.78 -11.35
N PRO A 815 3.61 36.88 -12.57
CA PRO A 815 4.37 35.77 -13.17
C PRO A 815 5.70 35.54 -12.44
N GLU A 816 6.10 34.27 -12.33
CA GLU A 816 7.38 33.87 -11.70
C GLU A 816 8.50 33.68 -12.74
N PRO A 817 9.78 33.93 -12.39
CA PRO A 817 10.94 33.59 -13.23
C PRO A 817 11.07 32.10 -13.51
N ILE A 818 11.37 31.73 -14.76
CA ILE A 818 11.74 30.36 -15.12
C ILE A 818 13.05 29.99 -14.40
N GLN A 819 13.06 28.83 -13.75
CA GLN A 819 14.26 28.28 -13.10
C GLN A 819 15.21 27.70 -14.17
N GLU A 820 16.37 28.34 -14.38
CA GLU A 820 17.44 27.76 -15.20
C GLU A 820 18.04 26.54 -14.46
N ALA A 821 18.04 25.37 -15.12
CA ALA A 821 18.63 24.15 -14.59
C ALA A 821 20.14 24.37 -14.37
N GLY A 822 20.58 24.49 -13.11
CA GLY A 822 22.00 24.58 -12.75
C GLY A 822 22.38 25.58 -11.66
N ARG A 823 21.48 26.41 -11.12
CA ARG A 823 21.78 27.26 -9.95
C ARG A 823 20.86 26.94 -8.76
N PRO A 824 21.39 26.51 -7.60
CA PRO A 824 20.59 26.38 -6.40
C PRO A 824 20.26 27.78 -5.87
N ILE A 825 19.00 28.19 -5.96
CA ILE A 825 18.52 29.36 -5.21
C ILE A 825 18.19 28.90 -3.80
N VAL A 826 18.93 29.43 -2.82
CA VAL A 826 18.54 29.45 -1.42
C VAL A 826 17.19 30.17 -1.34
N ARG A 827 16.09 29.42 -1.11
CA ARG A 827 14.78 30.03 -0.89
C ARG A 827 14.81 30.82 0.41
N PRO A 828 14.60 32.14 0.43
CA PRO A 828 14.24 32.82 1.67
C PRO A 828 12.85 32.34 2.08
N LEU A 829 12.71 32.06 3.38
CA LEU A 829 11.48 31.64 4.04
C LEU A 829 10.32 32.56 3.63
N THR A 830 9.41 32.06 2.79
CA THR A 830 8.12 32.71 2.56
C THR A 830 7.14 32.15 3.56
N ILE A 831 6.75 32.98 4.53
CA ILE A 831 5.67 32.69 5.47
C ILE A 831 4.37 32.68 4.65
N GLU A 832 3.83 31.50 4.36
CA GLU A 832 2.47 31.39 3.82
C GLU A 832 1.47 31.83 4.90
N ARG A 833 1.03 33.09 4.82
CA ARG A 833 -0.25 33.48 5.43
C ARG A 833 -1.36 32.80 4.63
N HIS A 834 -1.88 31.68 5.16
CA HIS A 834 -3.11 31.08 4.67
C HIS A 834 -4.21 32.15 4.60
N ARG A 835 -4.68 32.45 3.39
CA ARG A 835 -5.95 33.17 3.19
C ARG A 835 -7.07 32.31 3.77
N THR A 836 -7.74 32.84 4.77
CA THR A 836 -9.01 32.31 5.27
C THR A 836 -10.03 32.29 4.12
N LYS A 837 -10.77 31.18 4.01
CA LYS A 837 -11.89 31.06 3.08
C LYS A 837 -12.85 32.23 3.32
N SER A 838 -13.14 32.98 2.26
CA SER A 838 -14.20 33.98 2.23
C SER A 838 -15.52 33.32 2.63
N VAL A 839 -16.09 33.78 3.74
CA VAL A 839 -17.47 33.53 4.12
C VAL A 839 -18.36 34.17 3.05
N ARG A 840 -19.17 33.37 2.37
CA ARG A 840 -20.31 33.89 1.61
C ARG A 840 -21.34 34.34 2.64
N HIS A 841 -21.54 35.65 2.78
CA HIS A 841 -22.74 36.17 3.43
C HIS A 841 -23.94 35.86 2.53
N GLY A 842 -24.87 35.07 3.04
CA GLY A 842 -26.20 34.94 2.46
C GLY A 842 -26.91 36.28 2.59
N LEU A 843 -27.31 36.84 1.45
CA LEU A 843 -28.34 37.87 1.39
C LEU A 843 -29.69 37.16 1.48
N SER A 844 -30.50 37.56 2.44
CA SER A 844 -31.96 37.44 2.37
C SER A 844 -32.56 38.69 3.00
N PRO A 845 -33.67 39.19 2.44
CA PRO A 845 -34.13 40.57 2.53
C PRO A 845 -34.50 41.05 3.94
#